data_AF-A0A0W0FWB2-F1
#
_entry.id   AF-A0A0W0FWB2-F1
#
_cell.length_a   1.000
_cell.length_b   1.000
_cell.length_c   1.000
_cell.angle_alpha   90.00
_cell.angle_beta   90.00
_cell.angle_gamma   90.00
#
_symmetry.space_group_name_H-M   'P 1'
#
loop_
_entity.id
_entity.type
_entity.pdbx_description
1 polymer ?
#
loop_
_entity_poly.entity_id
_entity_poly.type
_entity_poly.pdbx_seq_one_letter_code
_entity_poly.pdbx_strand_id
1 'polypeptide(L)'
;MVAAPSPQNTLSNGAYENGTLEPSMEELERELPIVLDGQVPLGELLSRVMQTVFAELSEMAETLPNSSDTARKRMLADWVVKTKKQIVKLYAIAKWSRDADTVQKCMNITAFLMDQNRQFEDAIVGLNYARESLDPARLRNHDLLTSLDVLTTGSYRRLPTAIKKSIIPPTPLTDAQVLKTLRDIQDVIRYRLRLREIIPIEMSRHRIADGCVYFTAPKLFEVSIRLTGAQPHDRWLFVHVDFLLNIGGDMTGTQDFPRTPSGIMKKFISEEVDRQLGMYIPGPAPQEQLPPGVVHPIKPELPDDVADAPLVRLFNFLQMMALSYQLEILWYQAERMRSLGWGDYLTVSMSPNRKVMSVSYWVRQPPPQVPGRQQSKLPLLGGTVTISIIDCSTSFSSVKRSSRALALAELQQKAKLGAMRPSDVVEGLKFEVRWEPTAGALGVNVSAQDCVLPEGTLMVNHDNLDFELMLRKVIHQHARAVLARYQLQLQHTSVPRSVFAGPGVVILVDNKEILALRVVLCADKVITISIDARTGRFIFRDVGDLSPGGQAPKYAVIFEKVNEAPALMLRMLSNLRVETLIELVEQKANYLGLQSYRRRNFLPEEMQKLGTGAQGTLYIQLRSYPPYYLVIVIFLDEFRYALITTELLPESPCANLVMKDIAWLDFNRIHNEEVTIIEPSAQKIGFKRKLPEGDDGDAPSRASFQLETQVLRELYNYCCARVAYMNVERQLKLRNIPFTHVNPASGHPVTPELAHIQSSLARSVPALCVQSKHILEGAPAAEAAMPNIRVIPLNWWSEKNAQVVTCVKLKYVQQPMGKTAGTSAVIRPSKRIIYDTTEAVVSFLSENVNTCVDEFLEEWARVSKMVVIAREVAQMSKTKDKKDISLLSFDLQTVEFAYAEDYTVSITTSEDRSSITGAKFDLRFSRIRSTRRGLTPDSDEWFNPHDDAEPFLRDVLRQGHGRLAPSLHRLVDILRDTLSIVTGLEEIRKESEKEENNLPVDTFAKSAGWYRLIYGDLRHGLDFRLLSNQRVAILDASHSLFNGSSSSIRGSTDSVMSNPNDLPNLGLQPIPDFSAVINESVLEAIAAEEAFSGKLAAIEWGVVTDKAAVKSIMKRIHRKVWSKLYSSS
;
A
#
# COMPACT_ATOMS: atom_id res chain seq x y z
N MET A 1 4.44 -74.01 58.20
CA MET A 1 4.79 -75.32 57.62
C MET A 1 5.99 -75.85 58.38
N VAL A 2 5.78 -76.95 59.09
CA VAL A 2 6.79 -77.72 59.79
C VAL A 2 7.65 -78.43 58.76
N ALA A 3 8.97 -78.30 58.84
CA ALA A 3 9.90 -79.22 58.20
C ALA A 3 10.92 -79.64 59.26
N ALA A 4 11.01 -80.96 59.44
CA ALA A 4 11.73 -81.65 60.49
C ALA A 4 13.26 -81.45 60.41
N PRO A 5 13.98 -81.55 61.54
CA PRO A 5 15.43 -81.67 61.55
C PRO A 5 15.85 -83.12 61.34
N SER A 6 16.91 -83.34 60.57
CA SER A 6 17.57 -84.64 60.41
C SER A 6 19.08 -84.44 60.28
N PRO A 7 19.90 -85.39 60.74
CA PRO A 7 20.05 -85.85 62.11
C PRO A 7 21.32 -85.26 62.76
N GLN A 8 21.33 -85.26 64.08
CA GLN A 8 22.49 -84.94 64.89
C GLN A 8 23.64 -85.92 64.60
N ASN A 9 24.76 -85.43 64.07
CA ASN A 9 26.05 -86.04 64.38
C ASN A 9 26.47 -85.50 65.74
N THR A 10 26.13 -86.26 66.78
CA THR A 10 26.75 -86.19 68.08
C THR A 10 28.24 -86.49 67.93
N LEU A 11 29.08 -85.45 67.88
CA LEU A 11 30.47 -85.56 68.30
C LEU A 11 30.60 -84.86 69.64
N SER A 12 30.61 -85.70 70.67
CA SER A 12 31.00 -85.40 72.02
C SER A 12 32.37 -84.72 72.04
N ASN A 13 32.43 -83.47 72.50
CA ASN A 13 33.68 -82.88 72.97
C ASN A 13 34.08 -83.58 74.28
N GLY A 14 35.13 -84.38 74.24
CA GLY A 14 35.77 -84.87 75.47
C GLY A 14 36.39 -86.27 75.41
N ALA A 15 37.37 -86.48 74.54
CA ALA A 15 38.41 -87.47 74.75
C ALA A 15 39.72 -86.95 74.14
N TYR A 16 40.60 -86.43 74.98
CA TYR A 16 41.98 -86.15 74.61
C TYR A 16 42.73 -87.49 74.58
N GLU A 17 42.91 -88.06 73.39
CA GLU A 17 44.03 -88.96 73.13
C GLU A 17 45.12 -88.19 72.38
N ASN A 18 46.31 -88.22 72.96
CA ASN A 18 47.52 -87.63 72.40
C ASN A 18 47.87 -88.27 71.06
N GLY A 19 47.65 -87.53 69.97
CA GLY A 19 48.08 -87.90 68.63
C GLY A 19 47.92 -86.72 67.69
N THR A 20 49.00 -85.95 67.53
CA THR A 20 49.09 -84.86 66.54
C THR A 20 48.92 -85.41 65.13
N LEU A 21 47.76 -85.19 64.54
CA LEU A 21 47.60 -85.03 63.11
C LEU A 21 47.24 -83.56 62.90
N GLU A 22 48.23 -82.75 62.53
CA GLU A 22 47.91 -81.42 62.00
C GLU A 22 46.94 -81.62 60.84
N PRO A 23 45.75 -80.99 60.86
CA PRO A 23 44.80 -81.12 59.77
C PRO A 23 45.49 -80.66 58.49
N SER A 24 45.31 -81.44 57.42
CA SER A 24 45.92 -81.11 56.13
C SER A 24 45.41 -79.74 55.66
N MET A 25 46.23 -79.02 54.88
CA MET A 25 45.84 -77.67 54.43
C MET A 25 44.54 -77.67 53.61
N GLU A 26 44.21 -78.80 52.96
CA GLU A 26 42.96 -78.99 52.23
C GLU A 26 41.74 -79.19 53.16
N GLU A 27 41.93 -79.77 54.35
CA GLU A 27 40.88 -79.88 55.38
C GLU A 27 40.61 -78.52 56.02
N LEU A 28 41.66 -77.75 56.32
CA LEU A 28 41.54 -76.38 56.83
C LEU A 28 40.86 -75.44 55.82
N GLU A 29 41.15 -75.58 54.53
CA GLU A 29 40.49 -74.78 53.48
C GLU A 29 39.00 -75.14 53.30
N ARG A 30 38.56 -76.35 53.67
CA ARG A 30 37.15 -76.77 53.65
C ARG A 30 36.34 -76.25 54.83
N GLU A 31 36.99 -75.98 55.96
CA GLU A 31 36.33 -75.40 57.14
C GLU A 31 36.09 -73.90 57.02
N LEU A 32 36.76 -73.23 56.07
CA LEU A 32 36.58 -71.79 55.85
C LEU A 32 35.20 -71.47 55.24
N PRO A 33 34.51 -70.44 55.72
CA PRO A 33 33.25 -69.99 55.13
C PRO A 33 33.50 -69.38 53.75
N ILE A 34 32.73 -69.81 52.75
CA ILE A 34 32.85 -69.28 51.38
C ILE A 34 32.00 -68.00 51.28
N VAL A 35 32.66 -66.84 51.14
CA VAL A 35 32.00 -65.54 50.99
C VAL A 35 31.89 -65.18 49.52
N LEU A 36 30.71 -65.36 48.92
CA LEU A 36 30.43 -64.97 47.52
C LEU A 36 29.67 -63.64 47.40
N ASP A 37 29.29 -63.04 48.52
CA ASP A 37 28.44 -61.85 48.52
C ASP A 37 29.20 -60.61 47.99
N GLY A 38 28.54 -59.83 47.13
CA GLY A 38 29.12 -58.65 46.48
C GLY A 38 30.11 -58.91 45.35
N GLN A 39 30.28 -60.16 44.89
CA GLN A 39 31.18 -60.52 43.80
C GLN A 39 30.45 -60.70 42.46
N VAL A 40 31.09 -60.29 41.35
CA VAL A 40 30.53 -60.42 40.00
C VAL A 40 31.47 -61.27 39.14
N PRO A 41 30.98 -62.31 38.45
CA PRO A 41 31.79 -63.11 37.53
C PRO A 41 32.38 -62.26 36.41
N LEU A 42 33.70 -62.36 36.18
CA LEU A 42 34.39 -61.61 35.12
C LEU A 42 33.78 -61.86 33.73
N GLY A 43 33.33 -63.08 33.46
CA GLY A 43 32.68 -63.44 32.20
C GLY A 43 31.38 -62.66 31.96
N GLU A 44 30.60 -62.42 33.01
CA GLU A 44 29.37 -61.63 32.90
C GLU A 44 29.71 -60.15 32.65
N LEU A 45 30.68 -59.61 33.37
CA LEU A 45 31.14 -58.23 33.17
C LEU A 45 31.66 -58.02 31.73
N LEU A 46 32.50 -58.93 31.24
CA LEU A 46 33.02 -58.90 29.86
C LEU A 46 31.89 -58.94 28.84
N SER A 47 30.94 -59.86 29.02
CA SER A 47 29.80 -60.02 28.11
C SER A 47 28.94 -58.74 28.06
N ARG A 48 28.60 -58.17 29.22
CA ARG A 48 27.80 -56.94 29.31
C ARG A 48 28.51 -55.74 28.69
N VAL A 49 29.81 -55.56 28.97
CA VAL A 49 30.58 -54.46 28.38
C VAL A 49 30.66 -54.60 26.86
N MET A 50 30.93 -55.80 26.34
CA MET A 50 30.98 -56.02 24.89
C MET A 50 29.61 -55.82 24.22
N GLN A 51 28.54 -56.27 24.86
CA GLN A 51 27.16 -56.01 24.40
C GLN A 51 26.86 -54.51 24.33
N THR A 52 27.25 -53.73 25.35
CA THR A 52 27.04 -52.28 25.34
C THR A 52 27.87 -51.57 24.26
N VAL A 53 29.13 -51.97 24.07
CA VAL A 53 29.99 -51.40 23.01
C VAL A 53 29.43 -51.70 21.63
N PHE A 54 28.95 -52.92 21.42
CA PHE A 54 28.31 -53.32 20.16
C PHE A 54 27.01 -52.53 19.91
N ALA A 55 26.14 -52.43 20.92
CA ALA A 55 24.89 -51.68 20.81
C ALA A 55 25.11 -50.20 20.51
N GLU A 56 26.03 -49.54 21.23
CA GLU A 56 26.38 -48.13 20.99
C GLU A 56 26.96 -47.94 19.57
N LEU A 57 27.78 -48.87 19.09
CA LEU A 57 28.32 -48.81 17.73
C LEU A 57 27.23 -49.00 16.67
N SER A 58 26.30 -49.93 16.88
CA SER A 58 25.16 -50.18 15.99
C SER A 58 24.25 -48.96 15.90
N GLU A 59 23.89 -48.35 17.04
CA GLU A 59 23.07 -47.14 17.08
C GLU A 59 23.76 -45.96 16.37
N MET A 60 25.08 -45.82 16.57
CA MET A 60 25.86 -44.83 15.84
C MET A 60 25.90 -45.12 14.34
N ALA A 61 26.04 -46.37 13.92
CA ALA A 61 26.07 -46.74 12.50
C ALA A 61 24.76 -46.38 11.77
N GLU A 62 23.61 -46.46 12.44
CA GLU A 62 22.31 -46.08 11.87
C GLU A 62 22.09 -44.56 11.84
N THR A 63 22.62 -43.82 12.81
CA THR A 63 22.38 -42.38 12.97
C THR A 63 23.39 -41.49 12.25
N LEU A 64 24.65 -41.92 12.15
CA LEU A 64 25.76 -41.18 11.53
C LEU A 64 25.57 -40.83 10.03
N PRO A 65 24.92 -41.63 9.17
CA PRO A 65 24.70 -41.30 7.76
C PRO A 65 23.92 -40.00 7.54
N ASN A 66 23.01 -39.66 8.46
CA ASN A 66 22.17 -38.45 8.41
C ASN A 66 22.88 -37.18 8.92
N SER A 67 24.09 -37.32 9.49
CA SER A 67 24.90 -36.21 10.01
C SER A 67 25.91 -35.69 8.99
N SER A 68 26.33 -34.44 9.14
CA SER A 68 27.38 -33.83 8.31
C SER A 68 28.74 -34.52 8.52
N ASP A 69 29.59 -34.55 7.49
CA ASP A 69 30.89 -35.26 7.51
C ASP A 69 31.80 -34.83 8.68
N THR A 70 31.79 -33.54 9.04
CA THR A 70 32.57 -32.99 10.15
C THR A 70 32.03 -33.41 11.51
N ALA A 71 30.71 -33.46 11.69
CA ALA A 71 30.07 -33.92 12.92
C ALA A 71 30.26 -35.44 13.09
N ARG A 72 30.10 -36.20 12.00
CA ARG A 72 30.31 -37.65 11.94
C ARG A 72 31.70 -38.06 12.44
N LYS A 73 32.75 -37.41 11.91
CA LYS A 73 34.14 -37.68 12.29
C LYS A 73 34.43 -37.37 13.76
N ARG A 74 33.86 -36.28 14.29
CA ARG A 74 34.01 -35.90 15.70
C ARG A 74 33.31 -36.89 16.63
N MET A 75 32.05 -37.23 16.35
CA MET A 75 31.29 -38.19 17.16
C MET A 75 31.94 -39.57 17.18
N LEU A 76 32.45 -40.04 16.04
CA LEU A 76 33.17 -41.31 15.95
C LEU A 76 34.47 -41.27 16.78
N ALA A 77 35.24 -40.17 16.71
CA ALA A 77 36.46 -40.01 17.49
C ALA A 77 36.18 -40.00 19.01
N ASP A 78 35.15 -39.26 19.44
CA ASP A 78 34.75 -39.18 20.84
C ASP A 78 34.28 -40.54 21.38
N TRP A 79 33.50 -41.28 20.58
CA TRP A 79 33.07 -42.63 20.92
C TRP A 79 34.27 -43.59 21.05
N VAL A 80 35.21 -43.59 20.10
CA VAL A 80 36.42 -44.42 20.18
C VAL A 80 37.21 -44.15 21.46
N VAL A 81 37.36 -42.88 21.85
CA VAL A 81 38.06 -42.51 23.09
C VAL A 81 37.30 -43.01 24.32
N LYS A 82 35.97 -42.85 24.36
CA LYS A 82 35.11 -43.35 25.45
C LYS A 82 35.19 -44.87 25.57
N THR A 83 35.03 -45.59 24.47
CA THR A 83 35.07 -47.06 24.40
C THR A 83 36.46 -47.58 24.78
N LYS A 84 37.53 -46.97 24.29
CA LYS A 84 38.90 -47.32 24.68
C LYS A 84 39.11 -47.21 26.20
N LYS A 85 38.59 -46.15 26.84
CA LYS A 85 38.69 -46.01 28.32
C LYS A 85 38.01 -47.16 29.05
N GLN A 86 36.82 -47.60 28.59
CA GLN A 86 36.11 -48.72 29.21
C GLN A 86 36.84 -50.05 29.00
N ILE A 87 37.37 -50.28 27.81
CA ILE A 87 38.18 -51.49 27.51
C ILE A 87 39.47 -51.50 28.34
N VAL A 88 40.13 -50.35 28.54
CA VAL A 88 41.32 -50.25 29.39
C VAL A 88 41.01 -50.58 30.86
N LYS A 89 39.86 -50.14 31.38
CA LYS A 89 39.40 -50.51 32.72
C LYS A 89 39.14 -52.01 32.82
N LEU A 90 38.46 -52.59 31.83
CA LEU A 90 38.22 -54.02 31.77
C LEU A 90 39.52 -54.83 31.67
N TYR A 91 40.50 -54.34 30.91
CA TYR A 91 41.84 -54.90 30.83
C TYR A 91 42.56 -54.88 32.19
N ALA A 92 42.44 -53.78 32.94
CA ALA A 92 42.97 -53.71 34.30
C ALA A 92 42.30 -54.76 35.19
N ILE A 93 40.96 -54.86 35.17
CA ILE A 93 40.23 -55.87 35.96
C ILE A 93 40.63 -57.29 35.57
N ALA A 94 40.78 -57.59 34.28
CA ALA A 94 41.22 -58.89 33.80
C ALA A 94 42.68 -59.22 34.16
N LYS A 95 43.53 -58.20 34.37
CA LYS A 95 44.89 -58.39 34.89
C LYS A 95 44.87 -58.74 36.38
N TRP A 96 44.00 -58.08 37.14
CA TRP A 96 43.84 -58.30 38.59
C TRP A 96 43.07 -59.58 38.93
N SER A 97 42.20 -60.06 38.04
CA SER A 97 41.46 -61.31 38.26
C SER A 97 42.35 -62.55 38.29
N ARG A 98 43.63 -62.45 37.89
CA ARG A 98 44.60 -63.54 38.02
C ARG A 98 44.85 -63.93 39.48
N ASP A 99 44.73 -62.97 40.38
CA ASP A 99 44.92 -63.16 41.81
C ASP A 99 43.57 -63.26 42.55
N ALA A 100 42.46 -63.47 41.84
CA ALA A 100 41.13 -63.51 42.46
C ALA A 100 40.99 -64.67 43.46
N ASP A 101 41.56 -65.84 43.17
CA ASP A 101 41.47 -67.01 44.05
C ASP A 101 42.23 -66.80 45.37
N THR A 102 43.34 -66.08 45.36
CA THR A 102 44.10 -65.77 46.58
C THR A 102 43.38 -64.72 47.42
N VAL A 103 42.78 -63.71 46.78
CA VAL A 103 41.91 -62.72 47.44
C VAL A 103 40.68 -63.39 48.03
N GLN A 104 40.06 -64.35 47.33
CA GLN A 104 38.92 -65.12 47.82
C GLN A 104 39.27 -65.88 49.11
N LYS A 105 40.44 -66.53 49.14
CA LYS A 105 40.94 -67.20 50.35
C LYS A 105 41.12 -66.21 51.51
N CYS A 106 41.69 -65.02 51.25
CA CYS A 106 41.84 -63.98 52.27
C CYS A 106 40.49 -63.47 52.80
N MET A 107 39.49 -63.31 51.93
CA MET A 107 38.13 -62.93 52.32
C MET A 107 37.48 -64.00 53.20
N ASN A 108 37.59 -65.27 52.83
CA ASN A 108 37.06 -66.39 53.61
C ASN A 108 37.72 -66.49 55.00
N ILE A 109 39.05 -66.31 55.08
CA ILE A 109 39.79 -66.26 56.36
C ILE A 109 39.33 -65.09 57.22
N THR A 110 39.17 -63.91 56.62
CA THR A 110 38.75 -62.71 57.37
C THR A 110 37.33 -62.88 57.94
N ALA A 111 36.42 -63.46 57.17
CA ALA A 111 35.07 -63.78 57.62
C ALA A 111 35.08 -64.77 58.80
N PHE A 112 35.92 -65.80 58.73
CA PHE A 112 36.09 -66.76 59.83
C PHE A 112 36.59 -66.08 61.12
N LEU A 113 37.62 -65.22 61.02
CA LEU A 113 38.15 -64.49 62.17
C LEU A 113 37.14 -63.53 62.79
N MET A 114 36.35 -62.85 61.95
CA MET A 114 35.27 -62.00 62.44
C MET A 114 34.16 -62.79 63.14
N ASP A 115 33.84 -63.99 62.65
CA ASP A 115 32.89 -64.86 63.30
C ASP A 115 33.38 -65.32 64.69
N GLN A 116 34.66 -65.64 64.82
CA GLN A 116 35.25 -65.97 66.13
C GLN A 116 35.21 -64.80 67.12
N ASN A 117 35.53 -63.58 66.66
CA ASN A 117 35.41 -62.39 67.51
C ASN A 117 33.98 -62.18 68.00
N ARG A 118 33.00 -62.37 67.11
CA ARG A 118 31.58 -62.31 67.48
C ARG A 118 31.21 -63.35 68.53
N GLN A 119 31.68 -64.60 68.37
CA GLN A 119 31.45 -65.65 69.35
C GLN A 119 32.03 -65.31 70.74
N PHE A 120 33.18 -64.62 70.82
CA PHE A 120 33.72 -64.14 72.09
C PHE A 120 32.83 -63.08 72.75
N GLU A 121 32.34 -62.12 71.97
CA GLU A 121 31.40 -61.11 72.47
C GLU A 121 30.10 -61.75 72.96
N ASP A 122 29.54 -62.69 72.18
CA ASP A 122 28.33 -63.43 72.54
C ASP A 122 28.52 -64.21 73.85
N ALA A 123 29.68 -64.82 74.06
CA ALA A 123 30.01 -65.51 75.31
C ALA A 123 30.07 -64.56 76.51
N ILE A 124 30.67 -63.36 76.34
CA ILE A 124 30.72 -62.33 77.39
C ILE A 124 29.31 -61.84 77.73
N VAL A 125 28.48 -61.58 76.72
CA VAL A 125 27.08 -61.19 76.90
C VAL A 125 26.31 -62.28 77.62
N GLY A 126 26.48 -63.54 77.22
CA GLY A 126 25.88 -64.70 77.90
C GLY A 126 26.28 -64.80 79.37
N LEU A 127 27.55 -64.56 79.70
CA LEU A 127 28.03 -64.57 81.08
C LEU A 127 27.44 -63.42 81.92
N ASN A 128 27.35 -62.22 81.34
CA ASN A 128 26.71 -61.08 81.99
C ASN A 128 25.22 -61.33 82.22
N TYR A 129 24.53 -61.89 81.23
CA TYR A 129 23.14 -62.29 81.37
C TYR A 129 22.96 -63.32 82.50
N ALA A 130 23.84 -64.32 82.60
CA ALA A 130 23.82 -65.29 83.69
C ALA A 130 24.03 -64.63 85.06
N ARG A 131 24.97 -63.68 85.16
CA ARG A 131 25.20 -62.88 86.37
C ARG A 131 23.96 -62.06 86.76
N GLU A 132 23.37 -61.34 85.81
CA GLU A 132 22.16 -60.54 86.03
C GLU A 132 20.96 -61.42 86.39
N SER A 133 20.85 -62.61 85.82
CA SER A 133 19.81 -63.60 86.14
C SER A 133 19.99 -64.23 87.53
N LEU A 134 21.21 -64.23 88.10
CA LEU A 134 21.46 -64.72 89.46
C LEU A 134 20.96 -63.74 90.52
N ASP A 135 20.95 -62.43 90.26
CA ASP A 135 20.51 -61.43 91.22
C ASP A 135 19.04 -61.59 91.66
N PRO A 136 18.07 -61.90 90.78
CA PRO A 136 16.71 -62.29 91.15
C PRO A 136 16.60 -63.60 91.94
N ALA A 137 17.51 -64.55 91.72
CA ALA A 137 17.53 -65.82 92.44
C ALA A 137 18.00 -65.66 93.90
N ARG A 138 18.68 -64.55 94.23
CA ARG A 138 19.11 -64.22 95.58
C ARG A 138 17.99 -63.55 96.36
N LEU A 139 17.58 -64.15 97.48
CA LEU A 139 16.68 -63.49 98.42
C LEU A 139 17.38 -62.29 99.08
N ARG A 140 16.85 -61.08 98.88
CA ARG A 140 17.33 -59.87 99.55
C ARG A 140 16.74 -59.76 100.97
N ASN A 141 17.40 -59.01 101.84
CA ASN A 141 16.89 -58.70 103.17
C ASN A 141 15.53 -57.96 103.08
N HIS A 142 14.61 -58.30 103.99
CA HIS A 142 13.28 -57.66 104.04
C HIS A 142 13.36 -56.22 104.56
N ASP A 143 12.76 -55.27 103.85
CA ASP A 143 12.71 -53.86 104.24
C ASP A 143 11.52 -53.57 105.17
N LEU A 144 11.75 -53.78 106.47
CA LEU A 144 10.74 -53.60 107.52
C LEU A 144 10.29 -52.13 107.67
N LEU A 145 11.16 -51.16 107.38
CA LEU A 145 10.88 -49.74 107.60
C LEU A 145 9.89 -49.19 106.57
N THR A 146 10.10 -49.49 105.29
CA THR A 146 9.13 -49.09 104.26
C THR A 146 7.85 -49.93 104.34
N SER A 147 7.96 -51.20 104.73
CA SER A 147 6.78 -52.04 105.00
C SER A 147 5.90 -51.46 106.12
N LEU A 148 6.50 -50.93 107.19
CA LEU A 148 5.78 -50.23 108.26
C LEU A 148 5.11 -48.94 107.76
N ASP A 149 5.81 -48.13 106.96
CA ASP A 149 5.25 -46.91 106.38
C ASP A 149 4.02 -47.21 105.49
N VAL A 150 4.09 -48.25 104.65
CA VAL A 150 2.97 -48.68 103.79
C VAL A 150 1.82 -49.23 104.64
N LEU A 151 2.10 -50.08 105.64
CA LEU A 151 1.08 -50.64 106.51
C LEU A 151 0.33 -49.56 107.29
N THR A 152 1.05 -48.55 107.79
CA THR A 152 0.48 -47.51 108.65
C THR A 152 -0.14 -46.34 107.88
N THR A 153 0.43 -45.97 106.73
CA THR A 153 0.06 -44.73 106.01
C THR A 153 -0.38 -44.95 104.58
N GLY A 154 -0.36 -46.20 104.09
CA GLY A 154 -0.72 -46.56 102.72
C GLY A 154 0.25 -46.04 101.65
N SER A 155 1.38 -45.43 102.01
CA SER A 155 2.30 -44.79 101.07
C SER A 155 3.76 -44.79 101.56
N TYR A 156 4.71 -44.68 100.62
CA TYR A 156 6.14 -44.63 100.91
C TYR A 156 6.61 -43.23 101.32
N ARG A 157 6.66 -42.96 102.62
CA ARG A 157 7.13 -41.66 103.15
C ARG A 157 8.64 -41.49 103.00
N ARG A 158 9.42 -42.53 103.29
CA ARG A 158 10.91 -42.50 103.29
C ARG A 158 11.57 -42.75 101.93
N LEU A 159 10.81 -42.84 100.84
CA LEU A 159 11.38 -43.12 99.52
C LEU A 159 12.28 -41.95 99.06
N PRO A 160 13.56 -42.22 98.67
CA PRO A 160 14.49 -41.19 98.21
C PRO A 160 13.95 -40.35 97.05
N THR A 161 14.22 -39.03 97.10
CA THR A 161 13.75 -38.07 96.09
C THR A 161 14.32 -38.33 94.69
N ALA A 162 15.50 -38.95 94.57
CA ALA A 162 16.07 -39.34 93.29
C ALA A 162 15.19 -40.38 92.55
N ILE A 163 14.66 -41.35 93.30
CA ILE A 163 13.75 -42.38 92.77
C ILE A 163 12.39 -41.76 92.45
N LYS A 164 11.86 -40.89 93.33
CA LYS A 164 10.62 -40.15 93.07
C LYS A 164 10.71 -39.30 91.79
N LYS A 165 11.80 -38.55 91.58
CA LYS A 165 12.01 -37.70 90.40
C LYS A 165 12.20 -38.48 89.10
N SER A 166 12.79 -39.68 89.18
CA SER A 166 13.07 -40.52 88.01
C SER A 166 11.83 -41.32 87.58
N ILE A 167 11.07 -41.86 88.54
CA ILE A 167 9.96 -42.79 88.27
C ILE A 167 8.60 -42.09 88.22
N ILE A 168 8.38 -41.05 89.04
CA ILE A 168 7.10 -40.34 89.11
C ILE A 168 7.19 -39.09 88.21
N PRO A 169 6.36 -38.97 87.16
CA PRO A 169 6.33 -37.75 86.37
C PRO A 169 5.92 -36.56 87.25
N PRO A 170 6.52 -35.37 87.07
CA PRO A 170 6.11 -34.19 87.82
C PRO A 170 4.62 -33.92 87.56
N THR A 171 3.89 -33.56 88.62
CA THR A 171 2.47 -33.24 88.51
C THR A 171 2.27 -32.11 87.50
N PRO A 172 1.39 -32.27 86.49
CA PRO A 172 1.15 -31.22 85.51
C PRO A 172 0.63 -29.97 86.22
N LEU A 173 1.08 -28.81 85.78
CA LEU A 173 0.58 -27.53 86.28
C LEU A 173 -0.90 -27.40 85.92
N THR A 174 -1.70 -26.88 86.85
CA THR A 174 -3.10 -26.52 86.57
C THR A 174 -3.16 -25.28 85.67
N ASP A 175 -4.19 -25.14 84.85
CA ASP A 175 -4.35 -24.00 83.94
C ASP A 175 -4.26 -22.65 84.66
N ALA A 176 -4.79 -22.55 85.88
CA ALA A 176 -4.67 -21.36 86.72
C ALA A 176 -3.22 -21.06 87.12
N GLN A 177 -2.42 -22.09 87.42
CA GLN A 177 -0.99 -21.95 87.69
C GLN A 177 -0.22 -21.57 86.42
N VAL A 178 -0.57 -22.14 85.26
CA VAL A 178 0.03 -21.78 83.96
C VAL A 178 -0.24 -20.32 83.61
N LEU A 179 -1.49 -19.85 83.75
CA LEU A 179 -1.81 -18.45 83.50
C LEU A 179 -1.08 -17.50 84.46
N LYS A 180 -0.92 -17.91 85.73
CA LYS A 180 -0.14 -17.15 86.70
C LYS A 180 1.34 -17.08 86.30
N THR A 181 1.97 -18.21 85.99
CA THR A 181 3.39 -18.24 85.59
C THR A 181 3.63 -17.46 84.30
N LEU A 182 2.71 -17.51 83.33
CA LEU A 182 2.81 -16.70 82.11
C LEU A 182 2.76 -15.19 82.43
N ARG A 183 1.89 -14.75 83.35
CA ARG A 183 1.86 -13.34 83.79
C ARG A 183 3.17 -12.93 84.47
N ASP A 184 3.68 -13.79 85.36
CA ASP A 184 4.94 -13.56 86.06
C ASP A 184 6.11 -13.45 85.06
N ILE A 185 6.17 -14.32 84.05
CA ILE A 185 7.15 -14.26 82.96
C ILE A 185 7.02 -12.97 82.15
N GLN A 186 5.80 -12.54 81.83
CA GLN A 186 5.59 -11.27 81.12
C GLN A 186 6.10 -10.07 81.93
N ASP A 187 5.93 -10.06 83.25
CA ASP A 187 6.44 -8.98 84.11
C ASP A 187 7.96 -8.97 84.18
N VAL A 188 8.59 -10.15 84.27
CA VAL A 188 10.06 -10.29 84.19
C VAL A 188 10.58 -9.77 82.85
N ILE A 189 9.92 -10.13 81.75
CA ILE A 189 10.23 -9.65 80.40
C ILE A 189 10.11 -8.12 80.32
N ARG A 190 9.01 -7.54 80.82
CA ARG A 190 8.81 -6.08 80.87
C ARG A 190 9.93 -5.38 81.64
N TYR A 191 10.30 -5.93 82.78
CA TYR A 191 11.38 -5.41 83.63
C TYR A 191 12.73 -5.45 82.90
N ARG A 192 13.08 -6.58 82.28
CA ARG A 192 14.35 -6.77 81.57
C ARG A 192 14.50 -5.84 80.35
N LEU A 193 13.46 -5.70 79.54
CA LEU A 193 13.46 -4.83 78.35
C LEU A 193 13.58 -3.34 78.72
N ARG A 194 13.03 -2.92 79.86
CA ARG A 194 13.09 -1.53 80.32
C ARG A 194 14.46 -1.16 80.88
N LEU A 195 15.11 -2.09 81.58
CA LEU A 195 16.30 -1.76 82.38
C LEU A 195 17.64 -2.11 81.74
N ARG A 196 17.74 -3.19 80.96
CA ARG A 196 19.04 -3.72 80.52
C ARG A 196 19.21 -3.81 79.01
N GLU A 197 18.22 -4.38 78.33
CA GLU A 197 18.37 -4.75 76.91
C GLU A 197 18.26 -3.54 75.98
N ILE A 198 19.09 -3.47 74.95
CA ILE A 198 19.04 -2.42 73.93
C ILE A 198 18.15 -2.87 72.79
N ILE A 199 16.99 -2.23 72.64
CA ILE A 199 16.05 -2.48 71.55
C ILE A 199 16.44 -1.60 70.35
N PRO A 200 16.68 -2.18 69.16
CA PRO A 200 16.83 -1.43 67.91
C PRO A 200 15.62 -0.52 67.62
N ILE A 201 15.85 0.63 66.99
CA ILE A 201 14.79 1.62 66.69
C ILE A 201 13.68 0.99 65.84
N GLU A 202 14.09 0.16 64.89
CA GLU A 202 13.25 -0.56 63.94
C GLU A 202 12.34 -1.59 64.66
N MET A 203 12.75 -2.09 65.83
CA MET A 203 12.00 -3.01 66.69
C MET A 203 11.32 -2.30 67.89
N SER A 204 11.28 -0.97 67.91
CA SER A 204 10.68 -0.21 69.02
C SER A 204 9.21 -0.58 69.27
N ARG A 205 8.48 -0.99 68.23
CA ARG A 205 7.12 -1.53 68.34
C ARG A 205 7.18 -2.99 68.79
N HIS A 206 6.84 -3.21 70.06
CA HIS A 206 6.79 -4.54 70.65
C HIS A 206 5.51 -4.74 71.47
N ARG A 207 5.00 -5.97 71.49
CA ARG A 207 3.87 -6.41 72.32
C ARG A 207 4.30 -7.59 73.17
N ILE A 208 3.82 -7.66 74.40
CA ILE A 208 4.14 -8.73 75.35
C ILE A 208 2.84 -9.48 75.64
N ALA A 209 2.76 -10.72 75.18
CA ALA A 209 1.58 -11.58 75.28
C ALA A 209 2.03 -13.04 75.39
N ASP A 210 1.22 -13.89 76.02
CA ASP A 210 1.43 -15.35 76.11
C ASP A 210 2.82 -15.80 76.63
N GLY A 211 3.48 -14.96 77.45
CA GLY A 211 4.83 -15.25 77.98
C GLY A 211 5.95 -15.02 76.96
N CYS A 212 5.65 -14.38 75.83
CA CYS A 212 6.58 -14.03 74.77
C CYS A 212 6.58 -12.50 74.52
N VAL A 213 7.69 -12.02 73.95
CA VAL A 213 7.78 -10.70 73.33
C VAL A 213 7.66 -10.87 71.84
N TYR A 214 6.79 -10.09 71.22
CA TYR A 214 6.73 -9.96 69.78
C TYR A 214 7.30 -8.60 69.39
N PHE A 215 8.32 -8.61 68.54
CA PHE A 215 8.92 -7.41 67.96
C PHE A 215 8.50 -7.29 66.51
N THR A 216 8.02 -6.11 66.11
CA THR A 216 7.57 -5.86 64.75
C THR A 216 8.53 -4.88 64.07
N ALA A 217 9.32 -5.38 63.11
CA ALA A 217 10.11 -4.58 62.20
C ALA A 217 9.30 -4.34 60.90
N PRO A 218 8.84 -3.10 60.63
CA PRO A 218 7.93 -2.84 59.52
C PRO A 218 8.55 -3.24 58.18
N LYS A 219 7.77 -3.93 57.33
CA LYS A 219 8.16 -4.41 55.98
C LYS A 219 9.27 -5.47 55.94
N LEU A 220 9.71 -5.97 57.10
CA LEU A 220 10.74 -6.99 57.22
C LEU A 220 10.19 -8.25 57.90
N PHE A 221 9.90 -8.20 59.20
CA PHE A 221 9.48 -9.36 59.98
C PHE A 221 8.78 -9.01 61.30
N GLU A 222 7.99 -9.95 61.82
CA GLU A 222 7.54 -10.02 63.22
C GLU A 222 8.21 -11.24 63.88
N VAL A 223 9.00 -11.02 64.93
CA VAL A 223 9.70 -12.10 65.64
C VAL A 223 9.16 -12.27 67.05
N SER A 224 9.00 -13.52 67.48
CA SER A 224 8.61 -13.90 68.83
C SER A 224 9.77 -14.56 69.57
N ILE A 225 10.14 -13.99 70.72
CA ILE A 225 11.18 -14.51 71.60
C ILE A 225 10.64 -14.70 73.03
N ARG A 226 11.16 -15.71 73.72
CA ARG A 226 10.83 -16.02 75.12
C ARG A 226 12.09 -16.00 75.98
N LEU A 227 11.91 -15.91 77.28
CA LEU A 227 13.01 -15.92 78.25
C LEU A 227 13.14 -17.29 78.90
N THR A 228 14.36 -17.79 79.11
CA THR A 228 14.58 -19.10 79.78
C THR A 228 14.30 -19.09 81.27
N GLY A 229 14.52 -17.95 81.93
CA GLY A 229 14.33 -17.79 83.37
C GLY A 229 14.40 -16.33 83.79
N ALA A 230 14.25 -16.07 85.09
CA ALA A 230 14.19 -14.71 85.63
C ALA A 230 15.56 -14.10 85.98
N GLN A 231 16.65 -14.85 85.83
CA GLN A 231 17.99 -14.40 86.20
C GLN A 231 18.57 -13.40 85.19
N PRO A 232 19.44 -12.49 85.64
CA PRO A 232 20.24 -11.60 84.80
C PRO A 232 20.90 -12.23 83.56
N HIS A 233 21.45 -13.42 83.72
CA HIS A 233 22.27 -14.12 82.74
C HIS A 233 21.49 -15.15 81.91
N ASP A 234 20.17 -15.25 82.14
CA ASP A 234 19.32 -16.13 81.35
C ASP A 234 19.24 -15.65 79.91
N ARG A 235 19.16 -16.57 78.96
CA ARG A 235 19.17 -16.24 77.53
C ARG A 235 17.77 -16.00 76.99
N TRP A 236 17.71 -15.23 75.92
CA TRP A 236 16.54 -15.20 75.05
C TRP A 236 16.54 -16.46 74.17
N LEU A 237 15.36 -17.01 73.93
CA LEU A 237 15.13 -18.13 73.02
C LEU A 237 14.14 -17.72 71.94
N PHE A 238 14.42 -18.13 70.72
CA PHE A 238 13.55 -17.99 69.58
C PHE A 238 12.33 -18.91 69.69
N VAL A 239 11.17 -18.40 69.29
CA VAL A 239 9.93 -19.21 69.18
C VAL A 239 9.52 -19.35 67.73
N HIS A 240 9.43 -18.23 67.02
CA HIS A 240 8.95 -18.15 65.64
C HIS A 240 9.19 -16.75 65.05
N VAL A 241 9.29 -16.66 63.73
CA VAL A 241 9.33 -15.42 62.94
C VAL A 241 8.29 -15.49 61.83
N ASP A 242 7.62 -14.38 61.55
CA ASP A 242 6.75 -14.18 60.38
C ASP A 242 7.35 -13.08 59.50
N PHE A 243 7.63 -13.37 58.23
CA PHE A 243 8.21 -12.37 57.32
C PHE A 243 7.11 -11.45 56.78
N LEU A 244 7.18 -10.14 57.06
CA LEU A 244 6.11 -9.20 56.70
C LEU A 244 6.19 -8.76 55.23
N LEU A 245 6.06 -9.72 54.32
CA LEU A 245 6.08 -9.54 52.87
C LEU A 245 4.83 -10.13 52.22
N ASN A 246 4.47 -9.58 51.07
CA ASN A 246 3.42 -10.13 50.21
C ASN A 246 3.98 -10.32 48.80
N ILE A 247 3.78 -11.52 48.26
CA ILE A 247 4.24 -11.90 46.93
C ILE A 247 3.22 -11.40 45.91
N GLY A 248 3.68 -10.61 44.94
CA GLY A 248 2.90 -10.14 43.81
C GLY A 248 2.86 -11.13 42.65
N GLY A 249 1.86 -11.00 41.78
CA GLY A 249 1.74 -11.80 40.55
C GLY A 249 0.96 -13.11 40.74
N ASP A 250 1.45 -14.20 40.13
CA ASP A 250 0.81 -15.52 40.14
C ASP A 250 0.69 -16.12 41.55
N MET A 251 -0.53 -16.50 41.96
CA MET A 251 -0.82 -17.01 43.31
C MET A 251 -0.05 -18.28 43.71
N THR A 252 0.51 -19.02 42.75
CA THR A 252 1.26 -20.26 43.01
C THR A 252 2.60 -20.01 43.72
N GLY A 253 3.19 -18.81 43.62
CA GLY A 253 4.44 -18.49 44.32
C GLY A 253 4.32 -18.45 45.86
N THR A 254 3.10 -18.35 46.39
CA THR A 254 2.83 -18.30 47.84
C THR A 254 3.07 -19.65 48.53
N GLN A 255 2.98 -20.76 47.80
CA GLN A 255 3.23 -22.10 48.36
C GLN A 255 4.72 -22.38 48.52
N ASP A 256 5.54 -21.91 47.56
CA ASP A 256 7.00 -22.11 47.55
C ASP A 256 7.71 -21.22 48.59
N PHE A 257 7.14 -20.05 48.87
CA PHE A 257 7.71 -19.06 49.79
C PHE A 257 6.70 -18.69 50.90
N PRO A 258 6.54 -19.55 51.93
CA PRO A 258 5.61 -19.29 53.01
C PRO A 258 6.08 -18.13 53.90
N ARG A 259 5.13 -17.28 54.28
CA ARG A 259 5.37 -16.13 55.17
C ARG A 259 5.96 -16.54 56.53
N THR A 260 5.41 -17.61 57.09
CA THR A 260 5.94 -18.29 58.28
C THR A 260 6.81 -19.48 57.84
N PRO A 261 8.12 -19.48 58.12
CA PRO A 261 9.01 -20.57 57.74
C PRO A 261 8.58 -21.86 58.44
N SER A 262 8.56 -22.96 57.70
CA SER A 262 8.19 -24.30 58.18
C SER A 262 9.31 -25.32 57.91
N GLY A 263 9.23 -26.49 58.55
CA GLY A 263 10.17 -27.59 58.33
C GLY A 263 11.63 -27.26 58.66
N ILE A 264 12.53 -27.51 57.70
CA ILE A 264 13.99 -27.37 57.85
C ILE A 264 14.39 -25.89 58.00
N MET A 265 13.74 -24.99 57.26
CA MET A 265 14.04 -23.54 57.33
C MET A 265 13.79 -22.99 58.73
N LYS A 266 12.67 -23.39 59.37
CA LYS A 266 12.38 -23.00 60.75
C LYS A 266 13.45 -23.49 61.71
N LYS A 267 13.90 -24.75 61.57
CA LYS A 267 14.94 -25.32 62.44
C LYS A 267 16.25 -24.56 62.29
N PHE A 268 16.69 -24.31 61.05
CA PHE A 268 17.89 -23.54 60.77
C PHE A 268 17.82 -22.13 61.37
N ILE A 269 16.73 -21.40 61.14
CA ILE A 269 16.53 -20.06 61.72
C ILE A 269 16.52 -20.15 63.25
N SER A 270 15.88 -21.17 63.83
CA SER A 270 15.82 -21.32 65.30
C SER A 270 17.21 -21.56 65.90
N GLU A 271 17.97 -22.50 65.34
CA GLU A 271 19.32 -22.84 65.79
C GLU A 271 20.27 -21.65 65.65
N GLU A 272 20.23 -20.97 64.51
CA GLU A 272 21.10 -19.84 64.25
C GLU A 272 20.72 -18.61 65.10
N VAL A 273 19.43 -18.30 65.23
CA VAL A 273 18.99 -17.21 66.11
C VAL A 273 19.34 -17.50 67.56
N ASP A 274 19.09 -18.72 68.07
CA ASP A 274 19.45 -19.10 69.44
C ASP A 274 20.97 -19.04 69.66
N ARG A 275 21.76 -19.37 68.63
CA ARG A 275 23.22 -19.21 68.65
C ARG A 275 23.63 -17.75 68.76
N GLN A 276 23.01 -16.85 67.98
CA GLN A 276 23.27 -15.40 68.04
C GLN A 276 22.86 -14.80 69.38
N LEU A 277 21.70 -15.18 69.92
CA LEU A 277 21.20 -14.72 71.21
C LEU A 277 22.04 -15.25 72.39
N GLY A 278 22.69 -16.41 72.24
CA GLY A 278 23.47 -17.08 73.28
C GLY A 278 24.98 -16.94 73.18
N MET A 279 25.50 -16.13 72.24
CA MET A 279 26.93 -16.14 71.89
C MET A 279 27.88 -15.68 73.01
N TYR A 280 27.48 -14.73 73.86
CA TYR A 280 28.30 -14.24 74.98
C TYR A 280 27.84 -14.75 76.35
N ILE A 281 26.92 -15.72 76.38
CA ILE A 281 26.39 -16.28 77.64
C ILE A 281 27.22 -17.52 78.03
N PRO A 282 27.83 -17.55 79.23
CA PRO A 282 28.60 -18.69 79.70
C PRO A 282 27.69 -19.93 79.79
N GLY A 283 28.15 -21.04 79.21
CA GLY A 283 27.44 -22.31 79.31
C GLY A 283 27.60 -22.94 80.70
N PRO A 284 26.78 -23.94 81.07
CA PRO A 284 27.07 -24.75 82.25
C PRO A 284 28.49 -25.35 82.12
N ALA A 285 29.23 -25.39 83.23
CA ALA A 285 30.58 -25.94 83.25
C ALA A 285 30.59 -27.37 82.65
N PRO A 286 31.57 -27.74 81.81
CA PRO A 286 31.64 -29.08 81.24
C PRO A 286 31.65 -30.14 82.36
N GLN A 287 30.63 -30.99 82.39
CA GLN A 287 30.53 -32.09 83.36
C GLN A 287 31.25 -33.37 82.87
N GLU A 288 31.75 -33.40 81.63
CA GLU A 288 32.44 -34.56 81.05
C GLU A 288 33.94 -34.31 80.95
N GLN A 289 34.74 -35.17 81.60
CA GLN A 289 36.17 -35.30 81.34
C GLN A 289 36.34 -35.94 79.96
N LEU A 290 36.56 -35.11 78.94
CA LEU A 290 36.89 -35.58 77.59
C LEU A 290 38.31 -36.19 77.56
N PRO A 291 38.58 -37.11 76.62
CA PRO A 291 39.90 -37.74 76.47
C PRO A 291 41.01 -36.70 76.22
N PRO A 292 42.25 -36.97 76.67
CA PRO A 292 43.36 -36.03 76.57
C PRO A 292 43.68 -35.69 75.10
N GLY A 293 43.51 -34.41 74.73
CA GLY A 293 43.87 -33.88 73.40
C GLY A 293 42.76 -33.09 72.68
N VAL A 294 41.51 -33.14 73.15
CA VAL A 294 40.40 -32.38 72.55
C VAL A 294 40.24 -31.03 73.26
N VAL A 295 40.71 -29.95 72.62
CA VAL A 295 40.51 -28.57 73.11
C VAL A 295 39.09 -28.13 72.76
N HIS A 296 38.30 -27.72 73.76
CA HIS A 296 36.99 -27.11 73.51
C HIS A 296 37.15 -25.84 72.64
N PRO A 297 36.24 -25.58 71.69
CA PRO A 297 36.20 -24.28 71.03
C PRO A 297 36.00 -23.19 72.10
N ILE A 298 37.00 -22.32 72.26
CA ILE A 298 36.97 -21.20 73.21
C ILE A 298 35.80 -20.31 72.79
N LYS A 299 34.80 -20.15 73.66
CA LYS A 299 33.72 -19.18 73.43
C LYS A 299 34.29 -17.77 73.50
N PRO A 300 33.87 -16.85 72.61
CA PRO A 300 34.36 -15.47 72.64
C PRO A 300 33.88 -14.77 73.90
N GLU A 301 34.80 -14.16 74.66
CA GLU A 301 34.50 -13.33 75.83
C GLU A 301 34.46 -11.85 75.42
N LEU A 302 33.60 -11.07 76.08
CA LEU A 302 33.47 -9.63 75.82
C LEU A 302 34.57 -8.85 76.55
N PRO A 303 35.15 -7.79 75.94
CA PRO A 303 36.01 -6.84 76.66
C PRO A 303 35.23 -6.09 77.75
N ASP A 304 35.91 -5.70 78.84
CA ASP A 304 35.29 -5.07 80.02
C ASP A 304 34.52 -3.75 79.72
N ASP A 305 34.85 -3.07 78.62
CA ASP A 305 34.23 -1.80 78.19
C ASP A 305 32.97 -1.96 77.32
N VAL A 306 32.57 -3.20 76.96
CA VAL A 306 31.45 -3.45 76.05
C VAL A 306 30.41 -4.40 76.65
N ALA A 307 29.14 -3.99 76.53
CA ALA A 307 27.98 -4.72 77.00
C ALA A 307 27.35 -5.54 75.87
N ASP A 308 26.86 -6.74 76.19
CA ASP A 308 26.15 -7.60 75.24
C ASP A 308 24.87 -6.92 74.72
N ALA A 309 24.70 -6.92 73.40
CA ALA A 309 23.51 -6.42 72.70
C ALA A 309 22.84 -7.55 71.88
N PRO A 310 22.20 -8.55 72.53
CA PRO A 310 21.66 -9.72 71.83
C PRO A 310 20.51 -9.37 70.87
N LEU A 311 19.68 -8.38 71.22
CA LEU A 311 18.58 -7.94 70.36
C LEU A 311 19.06 -7.18 69.10
N VAL A 312 20.23 -6.54 69.15
CA VAL A 312 20.82 -5.88 67.97
C VAL A 312 21.34 -6.93 66.99
N ARG A 313 22.01 -7.98 67.48
CA ARG A 313 22.42 -9.13 66.65
C ARG A 313 21.25 -9.87 66.03
N LEU A 314 20.20 -10.11 66.83
CA LEU A 314 18.94 -10.67 66.35
C LEU A 314 18.39 -9.86 65.18
N PHE A 315 18.36 -8.52 65.32
CA PHE A 315 17.87 -7.64 64.28
C PHE A 315 18.73 -7.71 63.01
N ASN A 316 20.06 -7.58 63.13
CA ASN A 316 20.96 -7.61 61.97
C ASN A 316 20.85 -8.94 61.20
N PHE A 317 20.81 -10.06 61.92
CA PHE A 317 20.62 -11.38 61.32
C PHE A 317 19.27 -11.49 60.60
N LEU A 318 18.17 -11.13 61.27
CA LEU A 318 16.83 -11.24 60.68
C LEU A 318 16.58 -10.22 59.56
N GLN A 319 17.21 -9.04 59.61
CA GLN A 319 17.18 -8.04 58.54
C GLN A 319 17.87 -8.58 57.29
N MET A 320 19.07 -9.15 57.45
CA MET A 320 19.78 -9.79 56.33
C MET A 320 18.97 -10.98 55.80
N MET A 321 18.45 -11.85 56.67
CA MET A 321 17.61 -12.96 56.24
C MET A 321 16.36 -12.49 55.48
N ALA A 322 15.63 -11.49 55.99
CA ALA A 322 14.45 -10.96 55.32
C ALA A 322 14.77 -10.36 53.94
N LEU A 323 15.84 -9.58 53.82
CA LEU A 323 16.25 -9.00 52.53
C LEU A 323 16.75 -10.08 51.56
N SER A 324 17.52 -11.07 52.03
CA SER A 324 17.93 -12.20 51.18
C SER A 324 16.72 -13.01 50.71
N TYR A 325 15.73 -13.24 51.58
CA TYR A 325 14.51 -13.97 51.25
C TYR A 325 13.69 -13.22 50.19
N GLN A 326 13.57 -11.89 50.30
CA GLN A 326 12.95 -11.06 49.27
C GLN A 326 13.72 -11.10 47.93
N LEU A 327 15.05 -11.10 47.97
CA LEU A 327 15.89 -11.21 46.77
C LEU A 327 15.73 -12.58 46.10
N GLU A 328 15.65 -13.65 46.87
CA GLU A 328 15.38 -15.02 46.37
C GLU A 328 14.00 -15.14 45.73
N ILE A 329 12.97 -14.49 46.29
CA ILE A 329 11.64 -14.43 45.68
C ILE A 329 11.71 -13.74 44.30
N LEU A 330 12.39 -12.60 44.19
CA LEU A 330 12.56 -11.88 42.93
C LEU A 330 13.37 -12.71 41.91
N TRP A 331 14.42 -13.40 42.36
CA TRP A 331 15.21 -14.30 41.53
C TRP A 331 14.37 -15.47 41.01
N TYR A 332 13.59 -16.11 41.88
CA TYR A 332 12.68 -17.19 41.51
C TYR A 332 11.63 -16.72 40.50
N GLN A 333 11.04 -15.53 40.68
CA GLN A 333 10.14 -14.93 39.70
C GLN A 333 10.82 -14.75 38.34
N ALA A 334 12.05 -14.23 38.30
CA ALA A 334 12.80 -14.04 37.06
C ALA A 334 13.17 -15.37 36.36
N GLU A 335 13.58 -16.39 37.13
CA GLU A 335 13.84 -17.73 36.63
C GLU A 335 12.59 -18.42 36.10
N ARG A 336 11.46 -18.21 36.77
CA ARG A 336 10.18 -18.73 36.31
C ARG A 336 9.73 -18.04 35.02
N MET A 337 9.91 -16.72 34.88
CA MET A 337 9.69 -16.03 33.60
C MET A 337 10.53 -16.64 32.47
N ARG A 338 11.78 -17.02 32.76
CA ARG A 338 12.67 -17.72 31.82
C ARG A 338 12.04 -19.03 31.33
N SER A 339 11.48 -19.83 32.24
CA SER A 339 10.78 -21.09 31.91
C SER A 339 9.48 -20.86 31.11
N LEU A 340 8.82 -19.72 31.29
CA LEU A 340 7.55 -19.35 30.64
C LEU A 340 7.75 -18.63 29.29
N GLY A 341 8.86 -18.88 28.59
CA GLY A 341 9.09 -18.39 27.22
C GLY A 341 9.87 -17.07 27.10
N TRP A 342 10.46 -16.57 28.20
CA TRP A 342 11.48 -15.50 28.16
C TRP A 342 12.92 -16.04 28.05
N GLY A 343 13.10 -17.37 28.07
CA GLY A 343 14.40 -18.05 28.04
C GLY A 343 15.42 -17.53 27.03
N ASP A 344 14.98 -17.30 25.80
CA ASP A 344 15.87 -16.89 24.71
C ASP A 344 16.26 -15.40 24.77
N TYR A 345 15.55 -14.59 25.58
CA TYR A 345 15.64 -13.13 25.58
C TYR A 345 16.00 -12.53 26.95
N LEU A 346 16.09 -13.36 28.00
CA LEU A 346 16.33 -12.96 29.38
C LEU A 346 17.41 -13.85 30.01
N THR A 347 18.49 -13.24 30.51
CA THR A 347 19.52 -13.95 31.29
C THR A 347 19.51 -13.46 32.73
N VAL A 348 19.41 -14.41 33.65
CA VAL A 348 19.41 -14.15 35.10
C VAL A 348 20.70 -14.72 35.67
N SER A 349 21.39 -13.93 36.49
CA SER A 349 22.55 -14.40 37.25
C SER A 349 22.51 -13.90 38.69
N MET A 350 22.96 -14.74 39.60
CA MET A 350 23.04 -14.45 41.03
C MET A 350 24.50 -14.51 41.46
N SER A 351 24.95 -13.54 42.26
CA SER A 351 26.32 -13.53 42.75
C SER A 351 26.61 -14.72 43.69
N PRO A 352 27.87 -15.18 43.79
CA PRO A 352 28.22 -16.30 44.68
C PRO A 352 27.88 -16.05 46.15
N ASN A 353 27.91 -14.78 46.57
CA ASN A 353 27.55 -14.36 47.93
C ASN A 353 26.03 -14.13 48.11
N ARG A 354 25.21 -14.35 47.08
CA ARG A 354 23.75 -14.17 47.07
C ARG A 354 23.26 -12.81 47.59
N LYS A 355 24.05 -11.75 47.40
CA LYS A 355 23.69 -10.37 47.74
C LYS A 355 23.33 -9.51 46.53
N VAL A 356 23.63 -9.99 45.32
CA VAL A 356 23.42 -9.24 44.07
C VAL A 356 22.79 -10.16 43.03
N MET A 357 21.64 -9.75 42.52
CA MET A 357 20.96 -10.35 41.38
C MET A 357 21.12 -9.42 40.18
N SER A 358 21.52 -9.96 39.03
CA SER A 358 21.55 -9.19 37.78
C SER A 358 20.75 -9.90 36.69
N VAL A 359 19.92 -9.13 35.99
CA VAL A 359 19.05 -9.62 34.93
C VAL A 359 19.28 -8.79 33.67
N SER A 360 19.74 -9.43 32.61
CA SER A 360 19.90 -8.79 31.30
C SER A 360 18.71 -9.15 30.40
N TYR A 361 18.17 -8.15 29.71
CA TYR A 361 16.98 -8.30 28.85
C TYR A 361 17.28 -7.95 27.38
N TRP A 362 16.40 -8.40 26.49
CA TRP A 362 16.57 -8.33 25.02
C TRP A 362 17.88 -8.98 24.55
N VAL A 363 18.17 -10.15 25.11
CA VAL A 363 19.34 -10.95 24.71
C VAL A 363 19.15 -11.44 23.28
N ARG A 364 20.15 -11.21 22.43
CA ARG A 364 20.14 -11.61 21.01
C ARG A 364 21.16 -12.71 20.77
N GLN A 365 20.77 -13.71 19.99
CA GLN A 365 21.70 -14.72 19.51
C GLN A 365 22.74 -14.08 18.58
N PRO A 366 24.03 -14.42 18.71
CA PRO A 366 25.03 -13.93 17.78
C PRO A 366 24.72 -14.44 16.36
N PRO A 367 24.74 -13.57 15.34
CA PRO A 367 24.51 -14.02 13.96
C PRO A 367 25.57 -15.05 13.54
N PRO A 368 25.22 -16.04 12.69
CA PRO A 368 26.18 -17.01 12.19
C PRO A 368 27.36 -16.29 11.51
N GLN A 369 28.59 -16.62 11.92
CA GLN A 369 29.80 -16.02 11.37
C GLN A 369 30.00 -16.51 9.92
N VAL A 370 29.73 -15.64 8.96
CA VAL A 370 30.07 -15.87 7.55
C VAL A 370 31.39 -15.15 7.25
N PRO A 371 32.46 -15.87 6.86
CA PRO A 371 33.75 -15.24 6.57
C PRO A 371 33.62 -14.28 5.37
N GLY A 372 34.04 -13.02 5.56
CA GLY A 372 34.11 -11.99 4.51
C GLY A 372 33.12 -10.81 4.63
N ARG A 373 32.14 -10.85 5.55
CA ARG A 373 31.21 -9.72 5.79
C ARG A 373 31.66 -8.89 7.00
N GLN A 374 32.00 -7.61 6.80
CA GLN A 374 32.14 -6.65 7.91
C GLN A 374 30.76 -6.45 8.55
N GLN A 375 30.54 -7.07 9.71
CA GLN A 375 29.29 -6.92 10.47
C GLN A 375 29.37 -5.67 11.36
N SER A 376 28.31 -4.85 11.34
CA SER A 376 28.09 -3.82 12.35
C SER A 376 27.92 -4.49 13.71
N LYS A 377 28.81 -4.21 14.66
CA LYS A 377 28.81 -4.76 16.02
C LYS A 377 27.63 -4.22 16.82
N LEU A 378 26.43 -4.76 16.60
CA LEU A 378 25.29 -4.51 17.49
C LEU A 378 25.57 -5.20 18.83
N PRO A 379 25.34 -4.54 19.97
CA PRO A 379 25.45 -5.19 21.27
C PRO A 379 24.43 -6.33 21.39
N LEU A 380 24.85 -7.42 22.04
CA LEU A 380 24.04 -8.63 22.21
C LEU A 380 22.96 -8.49 23.30
N LEU A 381 23.02 -7.42 24.10
CA LEU A 381 22.14 -7.14 25.23
C LEU A 381 21.46 -5.77 25.01
N GLY A 382 20.21 -5.65 25.45
CA GLY A 382 19.51 -4.36 25.47
C GLY A 382 19.86 -3.54 26.71
N GLY A 383 19.90 -4.17 27.87
CA GLY A 383 20.24 -3.53 29.14
C GLY A 383 20.22 -4.52 30.29
N THR A 384 20.73 -4.08 31.44
CA THR A 384 20.86 -4.90 32.64
C THR A 384 20.20 -4.20 33.83
N VAL A 385 19.40 -4.95 34.59
CA VAL A 385 18.84 -4.53 35.87
C VAL A 385 19.60 -5.27 36.96
N THR A 386 20.17 -4.53 37.90
CA THR A 386 20.90 -5.07 39.05
C THR A 386 20.18 -4.71 40.34
N ILE A 387 19.95 -5.71 41.19
CA ILE A 387 19.34 -5.57 42.51
C ILE A 387 20.38 -6.04 43.52
N SER A 388 20.89 -5.14 44.35
CA SER A 388 21.92 -5.42 45.35
C SER A 388 21.45 -5.06 46.76
N ILE A 389 21.90 -5.84 47.74
CA ILE A 389 21.76 -5.52 49.16
C ILE A 389 23.03 -4.78 49.59
N ILE A 390 22.90 -3.49 49.87
CA ILE A 390 24.01 -2.63 50.26
C ILE A 390 23.87 -2.16 51.70
N ASP A 391 25.01 -2.03 52.38
CA ASP A 391 25.08 -1.42 53.72
C ASP A 391 25.19 0.11 53.57
N CYS A 392 24.22 0.83 54.12
CA CYS A 392 24.22 2.28 54.15
C CYS A 392 24.89 2.88 55.39
N SER A 393 25.47 2.06 56.29
CA SER A 393 26.13 2.54 57.50
C SER A 393 27.28 3.53 57.24
N THR A 394 27.93 3.44 56.07
CA THR A 394 29.08 4.27 55.66
C THR A 394 28.70 5.56 54.93
N SER A 395 27.44 5.70 54.52
CA SER A 395 26.94 6.88 53.79
C SER A 395 26.08 7.72 54.73
N PHE A 396 26.58 8.88 55.17
CA PHE A 396 25.94 9.80 56.14
C PHE A 396 24.52 10.32 55.78
N SER A 397 23.82 9.77 54.78
CA SER A 397 22.63 10.38 54.20
C SER A 397 21.41 9.48 53.92
N SER A 398 21.38 8.16 54.19
CA SER A 398 20.34 7.33 53.50
C SER A 398 19.29 6.58 54.32
N VAL A 399 19.28 6.59 55.65
CA VAL A 399 18.07 6.17 56.38
C VAL A 399 17.42 7.44 56.89
N LYS A 400 16.24 7.80 56.36
CA LYS A 400 15.39 8.88 56.90
C LYS A 400 14.88 8.46 58.29
N ARG A 401 15.78 8.25 59.25
CA ARG A 401 15.45 8.05 60.65
C ARG A 401 14.93 9.40 61.15
N SER A 402 13.75 9.41 61.73
CA SER A 402 13.21 10.62 62.37
C SER A 402 14.22 11.12 63.40
N SER A 403 14.55 12.41 63.40
CA SER A 403 15.47 13.03 64.38
C SER A 403 15.09 12.69 65.82
N ARG A 404 13.78 12.66 66.10
CA ARG A 404 13.21 12.18 67.37
C ARG A 404 13.60 10.73 67.71
N ALA A 405 13.58 9.82 66.74
CA ALA A 405 13.87 8.40 66.97
C ALA A 405 15.37 8.16 67.23
N LEU A 406 16.24 8.92 66.55
CA LEU A 406 17.69 8.92 66.82
C LEU A 406 17.99 9.44 68.23
N ALA A 407 17.40 10.57 68.62
CA ALA A 407 17.55 11.12 69.96
C ALA A 407 17.05 10.15 71.05
N LEU A 408 15.92 9.47 70.83
CA LEU A 408 15.41 8.46 71.76
C LEU A 408 16.33 7.24 71.87
N ALA A 409 16.93 6.79 70.77
CA ALA A 409 17.88 5.68 70.78
C ALA A 409 19.16 6.04 71.52
N GLU A 410 19.68 7.25 71.30
CA GLU A 410 20.86 7.75 72.00
C GLU A 410 20.60 7.90 73.52
N LEU A 411 19.43 8.43 73.90
CA LEU A 411 18.99 8.50 75.29
C LEU A 411 18.83 7.11 75.90
N GLN A 412 18.26 6.16 75.17
CA GLN A 412 18.10 4.78 75.62
C GLN A 412 19.45 4.10 75.86
N GLN A 413 20.41 4.28 74.93
CA GLN A 413 21.76 3.73 75.08
C GLN A 413 22.46 4.34 76.29
N LYS A 414 22.43 5.67 76.44
CA LYS A 414 23.02 6.37 77.61
C LYS A 414 22.38 5.95 78.94
N ALA A 415 21.06 5.76 78.97
CA ALA A 415 20.33 5.38 80.19
C ALA A 415 20.57 3.91 80.61
N LYS A 416 20.74 2.99 79.65
CA LYS A 416 20.89 1.55 79.93
C LYS A 416 22.35 1.11 80.10
N LEU A 417 23.28 1.68 79.33
CA LEU A 417 24.69 1.29 79.32
C LEU A 417 25.63 2.26 80.06
N GLY A 418 25.19 3.49 80.34
CA GLY A 418 26.06 4.52 80.92
C GLY A 418 27.24 4.85 79.99
N ALA A 419 28.45 4.47 80.40
CA ALA A 419 29.71 4.67 79.65
C ALA A 419 30.09 3.49 78.74
N MET A 420 29.43 2.33 78.87
CA MET A 420 29.75 1.12 78.09
C MET A 420 29.23 1.24 76.66
N ARG A 421 29.92 0.59 75.72
CA ARG A 421 29.49 0.49 74.31
C ARG A 421 28.73 -0.82 74.07
N PRO A 422 27.71 -0.84 73.21
CA PRO A 422 27.08 -2.10 72.81
C PRO A 422 28.06 -2.95 72.00
N SER A 423 27.95 -4.29 72.11
CA SER A 423 28.76 -5.24 71.35
C SER A 423 28.58 -5.08 69.84
N ASP A 424 27.36 -4.75 69.41
CA ASP A 424 26.96 -4.67 68.01
C ASP A 424 26.16 -3.39 67.74
N VAL A 425 26.26 -2.90 66.50
CA VAL A 425 25.51 -1.73 66.01
C VAL A 425 24.56 -2.18 64.91
N VAL A 426 23.40 -1.51 64.81
CA VAL A 426 22.39 -1.80 63.81
C VAL A 426 22.92 -1.51 62.39
N GLU A 427 22.90 -2.52 61.53
CA GLU A 427 23.32 -2.40 60.12
C GLU A 427 22.26 -1.69 59.26
N GLY A 428 22.71 -0.84 58.33
CA GLY A 428 21.85 0.00 57.50
C GLY A 428 21.48 -0.66 56.17
N LEU A 429 21.10 -1.94 56.16
CA LEU A 429 20.89 -2.68 54.92
C LEU A 429 19.65 -2.18 54.16
N LYS A 430 19.80 -1.91 52.86
CA LYS A 430 18.70 -1.60 51.93
C LYS A 430 18.92 -2.25 50.57
N PHE A 431 17.84 -2.36 49.81
CA PHE A 431 17.93 -2.65 48.38
C PHE A 431 18.37 -1.41 47.59
N GLU A 432 19.32 -1.63 46.70
CA GLU A 432 19.66 -0.71 45.63
C GLU A 432 19.32 -1.38 44.30
N VAL A 433 18.50 -0.70 43.49
CA VAL A 433 18.13 -1.16 42.15
C VAL A 433 18.74 -0.20 41.14
N ARG A 434 19.67 -0.69 40.33
CA ARG A 434 20.30 0.09 39.25
C ARG A 434 19.92 -0.51 37.90
N TRP A 435 19.46 0.34 37.00
CA TRP A 435 19.21 0.00 35.61
C TRP A 435 20.27 0.65 34.71
N GLU A 436 20.95 -0.17 33.93
CA GLU A 436 22.00 0.25 32.99
C GLU A 436 21.62 -0.18 31.56
N PRO A 437 21.16 0.76 30.70
CA PRO A 437 20.91 0.46 29.30
C PRO A 437 22.24 0.29 28.55
N THR A 438 22.32 -0.69 27.64
CA THR A 438 23.55 -0.93 26.87
C THR A 438 23.68 0.12 25.76
N ALA A 439 24.83 0.77 25.66
CA ALA A 439 25.10 1.76 24.62
C ALA A 439 25.00 1.13 23.22
N GLY A 440 24.24 1.76 22.31
CA GLY A 440 24.02 1.26 20.96
C GLY A 440 22.99 0.14 20.86
N ALA A 441 22.25 -0.17 21.93
CA ALA A 441 21.13 -1.11 21.89
C ALA A 441 20.13 -0.69 20.79
N LEU A 442 19.73 -1.65 19.95
CA LEU A 442 18.88 -1.41 18.78
C LEU A 442 19.44 -0.36 17.80
N GLY A 443 20.76 -0.20 17.70
CA GLY A 443 21.39 0.66 16.70
C GLY A 443 21.36 2.16 17.02
N VAL A 444 20.94 2.55 18.22
CA VAL A 444 20.84 3.95 18.65
C VAL A 444 21.58 4.17 19.97
N ASN A 445 22.32 5.27 20.06
CA ASN A 445 22.89 5.73 21.33
C ASN A 445 21.87 6.62 22.04
N VAL A 446 21.28 6.08 23.10
CA VAL A 446 20.38 6.83 23.99
C VAL A 446 21.25 7.68 24.94
N SER A 447 20.91 8.96 25.12
CA SER A 447 21.63 9.82 26.08
C SER A 447 21.31 9.39 27.50
N ALA A 448 22.31 9.46 28.39
CA ALA A 448 22.15 9.13 29.81
C ALA A 448 21.04 9.97 30.49
N GLN A 449 20.74 11.18 29.97
CA GLN A 449 19.69 12.06 30.49
C GLN A 449 18.26 11.54 30.18
N ASP A 450 18.05 10.87 29.05
CA ASP A 450 16.74 10.31 28.65
C ASP A 450 16.44 8.98 29.38
N CYS A 451 17.47 8.36 29.94
CA CYS A 451 17.42 7.11 30.71
C CYS A 451 17.38 7.34 32.23
N VAL A 452 17.24 8.59 32.71
CA VAL A 452 17.10 8.85 34.14
C VAL A 452 15.68 8.52 34.57
N LEU A 453 15.52 7.44 35.34
CA LEU A 453 14.28 7.18 36.06
C LEU A 453 14.20 8.11 37.27
N PRO A 454 13.04 8.72 37.57
CA PRO A 454 12.85 9.51 38.79
C PRO A 454 13.20 8.67 40.03
N GLU A 455 13.94 9.26 40.96
CA GLU A 455 14.31 8.61 42.23
C GLU A 455 13.06 8.07 42.92
N GLY A 456 13.04 6.76 43.20
CA GLY A 456 11.89 6.08 43.82
C GLY A 456 11.08 5.17 42.88
N THR A 457 11.19 5.32 41.56
CA THR A 457 10.37 4.55 40.59
C THR A 457 10.67 3.05 40.57
N LEU A 458 11.93 2.68 40.82
CA LEU A 458 12.41 1.29 40.90
C LEU A 458 12.55 0.77 42.33
N MET A 459 11.92 1.41 43.31
CA MET A 459 11.96 0.88 44.69
C MET A 459 11.24 -0.46 44.78
N VAL A 460 11.89 -1.44 45.41
CA VAL A 460 11.30 -2.74 45.73
C VAL A 460 10.11 -2.51 46.68
N ASN A 461 8.91 -2.81 46.21
CA ASN A 461 7.73 -2.76 47.06
C ASN A 461 7.63 -4.05 47.88
N HIS A 462 7.70 -3.92 49.20
CA HIS A 462 7.72 -5.06 50.12
C HIS A 462 6.31 -5.66 50.27
N ASP A 463 5.27 -4.86 50.01
CA ASP A 463 3.86 -5.25 50.08
C ASP A 463 3.35 -5.84 48.74
N ASN A 464 4.15 -5.78 47.67
CA ASN A 464 3.84 -6.35 46.36
C ASN A 464 5.14 -6.64 45.60
N LEU A 465 5.80 -7.73 45.94
CA LEU A 465 7.04 -8.17 45.31
C LEU A 465 6.74 -8.79 43.93
N ASP A 466 6.94 -8.00 42.88
CA ASP A 466 6.71 -8.41 41.50
C ASP A 466 7.86 -7.94 40.59
N PHE A 467 8.75 -8.88 40.24
CA PHE A 467 9.86 -8.65 39.33
C PHE A 467 9.38 -8.34 37.91
N GLU A 468 8.29 -8.93 37.43
CA GLU A 468 7.78 -8.71 36.08
C GLU A 468 7.32 -7.26 35.90
N LEU A 469 6.55 -6.74 36.87
CA LEU A 469 6.09 -5.35 36.85
C LEU A 469 7.29 -4.38 36.86
N MET A 470 8.32 -4.68 37.67
CA MET A 470 9.55 -3.90 37.69
C MET A 470 10.25 -3.92 36.31
N LEU A 471 10.41 -5.11 35.72
CA LEU A 471 11.04 -5.27 34.41
C LEU A 471 10.23 -4.55 33.31
N ARG A 472 8.90 -4.64 33.32
CA ARG A 472 8.01 -3.94 32.37
C ARG A 472 8.19 -2.43 32.45
N LYS A 473 8.34 -1.85 33.65
CA LYS A 473 8.62 -0.41 33.82
C LYS A 473 9.96 -0.01 33.22
N VAL A 474 11.01 -0.80 33.48
CA VAL A 474 12.35 -0.58 32.91
C VAL A 474 12.30 -0.65 31.38
N ILE A 475 11.67 -1.70 30.83
CA ILE A 475 11.56 -1.91 29.40
C ILE A 475 10.73 -0.82 28.72
N HIS A 476 9.64 -0.37 29.35
CA HIS A 476 8.82 0.73 28.84
C HIS A 476 9.60 2.03 28.76
N GLN A 477 10.36 2.39 29.81
CA GLN A 477 11.23 3.58 29.78
C GLN A 477 12.32 3.44 28.70
N HIS A 478 12.94 2.26 28.59
CA HIS A 478 13.96 2.02 27.58
C HIS A 478 13.40 2.14 26.16
N ALA A 479 12.26 1.51 25.89
CA ALA A 479 11.57 1.57 24.61
C ALA A 479 11.16 3.01 24.27
N ARG A 480 10.69 3.79 25.25
CA ARG A 480 10.32 5.20 25.06
C ARG A 480 11.52 6.02 24.64
N ALA A 481 12.66 5.84 25.33
CA ALA A 481 13.88 6.56 25.01
C ALA A 481 14.44 6.18 23.62
N VAL A 482 14.38 4.90 23.23
CA VAL A 482 14.75 4.45 21.88
C VAL A 482 13.83 5.04 20.81
N LEU A 483 12.51 4.97 20.98
CA LEU A 483 11.55 5.49 20.01
C LEU A 483 11.60 7.03 19.90
N ALA A 484 11.81 7.74 21.01
CA ALA A 484 12.00 9.19 21.00
C ALA A 484 13.28 9.60 20.25
N ARG A 485 14.35 8.80 20.36
CA ARG A 485 15.57 9.02 19.56
C ARG A 485 15.35 8.76 18.08
N TYR A 486 14.62 7.70 17.72
CA TYR A 486 14.22 7.47 16.32
C TYR A 486 13.30 8.55 15.77
N GLN A 487 12.39 9.10 16.60
CA GLN A 487 11.57 10.25 16.24
C GLN A 487 12.47 11.46 15.90
N LEU A 488 13.43 11.78 16.79
CA LEU A 488 14.35 12.88 16.58
C LEU A 488 15.22 12.67 15.34
N GLN A 489 15.73 11.45 15.11
CA GLN A 489 16.47 11.11 13.90
C GLN A 489 15.60 11.26 12.64
N LEU A 490 14.36 10.78 12.66
CA LEU A 490 13.44 10.93 11.54
C LEU A 490 13.11 12.40 11.27
N GLN A 491 12.97 13.24 12.29
CA GLN A 491 12.62 14.66 12.11
C GLN A 491 13.83 15.53 11.71
N HIS A 492 15.03 15.26 12.26
CA HIS A 492 16.18 16.16 12.17
C HIS A 492 17.36 15.64 11.32
N THR A 493 17.25 14.49 10.65
CA THR A 493 18.35 14.01 9.79
C THR A 493 18.58 14.98 8.61
N SER A 494 19.69 15.70 8.69
CA SER A 494 20.23 16.53 7.63
C SER A 494 20.94 15.64 6.62
N VAL A 495 20.26 15.35 5.51
CA VAL A 495 20.77 14.96 4.17
C VAL A 495 20.05 13.72 3.61
N PRO A 496 19.40 13.85 2.44
CA PRO A 496 18.90 15.08 1.81
C PRO A 496 17.48 15.35 2.32
N ARG A 497 17.24 16.52 2.95
CA ARG A 497 15.96 17.03 3.51
C ARG A 497 15.02 15.93 4.04
N SER A 498 14.96 15.77 5.37
CA SER A 498 14.13 14.73 5.98
C SER A 498 12.70 14.71 5.41
N VAL A 499 12.41 13.63 4.69
CA VAL A 499 11.11 13.24 4.14
C VAL A 499 10.00 13.20 5.21
N PHE A 500 10.40 13.16 6.48
CA PHE A 500 9.54 13.01 7.66
C PHE A 500 9.58 14.21 8.61
N ALA A 501 10.17 15.34 8.21
CA ALA A 501 10.30 16.54 9.05
C ALA A 501 8.99 17.34 9.23
N GLY A 502 7.96 17.07 8.42
CA GLY A 502 6.69 17.77 8.50
C GLY A 502 5.99 17.61 9.86
N PRO A 503 5.35 18.66 10.41
CA PRO A 503 4.65 18.59 11.68
C PRO A 503 3.53 17.55 11.60
N GLY A 504 3.53 16.57 12.52
CA GLY A 504 2.52 15.50 12.59
C GLY A 504 2.77 14.27 11.70
N VAL A 505 3.85 14.24 10.91
CA VAL A 505 4.22 13.07 10.10
C VAL A 505 4.77 11.92 10.96
N VAL A 506 5.49 12.26 12.03
CA VAL A 506 6.02 11.30 13.01
C VAL A 506 5.58 11.72 14.41
N ILE A 507 4.78 10.87 15.05
CA ILE A 507 4.22 11.14 16.39
C ILE A 507 4.53 9.95 17.29
N LEU A 508 5.19 10.19 18.42
CA LEU A 508 5.30 9.21 19.49
C LEU A 508 3.97 9.17 20.27
N VAL A 509 3.28 8.04 20.17
CA VAL A 509 2.07 7.75 20.95
C VAL A 509 2.50 6.99 22.19
N ASP A 510 2.31 7.62 23.35
CA ASP A 510 2.55 6.99 24.64
C ASP A 510 1.24 6.95 25.44
N ASN A 511 0.54 5.83 25.31
CA ASN A 511 -0.59 5.48 26.15
C ASN A 511 -0.13 4.40 27.13
N LYS A 512 -0.71 4.35 28.34
CA LYS A 512 -0.34 3.38 29.41
C LYS A 512 -0.26 1.91 28.95
N GLU A 513 -0.94 1.55 27.85
CA GLU A 513 -0.92 0.21 27.26
C GLU A 513 -0.17 0.10 25.92
N ILE A 514 0.02 1.21 25.18
CA ILE A 514 0.58 1.20 23.83
C ILE A 514 1.63 2.31 23.72
N LEU A 515 2.88 1.91 23.63
CA LEU A 515 4.00 2.77 23.28
C LEU A 515 4.42 2.48 21.85
N ALA A 516 4.15 3.44 20.95
CA ALA A 516 4.47 3.26 19.54
C ALA A 516 4.78 4.58 18.83
N LEU A 517 5.64 4.50 17.82
CA LEU A 517 5.97 5.59 16.91
C LEU A 517 5.07 5.48 15.67
N ARG A 518 4.15 6.43 15.51
CA ARG A 518 3.26 6.52 14.35
C ARG A 518 3.97 7.33 13.26
N VAL A 519 4.20 6.71 12.09
CA VAL A 519 4.84 7.30 10.91
C VAL A 519 3.85 7.29 9.75
N VAL A 520 3.51 8.48 9.25
CA VAL A 520 2.69 8.64 8.05
C VAL A 520 3.58 8.50 6.81
N LEU A 521 3.28 7.53 5.96
CA LEU A 521 4.03 7.31 4.72
C LEU A 521 3.44 8.12 3.57
N CYS A 522 2.11 8.07 3.41
CA CYS A 522 1.32 8.80 2.43
C CYS A 522 -0.08 9.05 3.02
N ALA A 523 -0.84 9.99 2.44
CA ALA A 523 -2.14 10.51 2.91
C ALA A 523 -2.94 9.60 3.86
N ASP A 524 -3.23 8.36 3.44
CA ASP A 524 -4.04 7.35 4.14
C ASP A 524 -3.25 6.16 4.71
N LYS A 525 -1.95 6.00 4.37
CA LYS A 525 -1.11 4.88 4.83
C LYS A 525 -0.23 5.28 6.00
N VAL A 526 -0.47 4.66 7.16
CA VAL A 526 0.21 4.95 8.42
C VAL A 526 0.81 3.67 8.97
N ILE A 527 2.12 3.68 9.23
CA ILE A 527 2.78 2.59 9.96
C ILE A 527 2.94 2.98 11.42
N THR A 528 2.60 2.05 12.30
CA THR A 528 2.85 2.15 13.74
C THR A 528 3.99 1.20 14.11
N ILE A 529 5.05 1.76 14.67
CA ILE A 529 6.27 1.04 15.04
C ILE A 529 6.31 0.92 16.56
N SER A 530 6.24 -0.30 17.08
CA SER A 530 6.32 -0.59 18.50
C SER A 530 7.49 -1.52 18.78
N ILE A 531 7.95 -1.57 20.02
CA ILE A 531 8.99 -2.52 20.44
C ILE A 531 8.30 -3.58 21.30
N ASP A 532 8.50 -4.85 20.95
CA ASP A 532 8.03 -5.96 21.77
C ASP A 532 8.76 -5.97 23.11
N ALA A 533 8.00 -5.93 24.20
CA ALA A 533 8.55 -5.94 25.55
C ALA A 533 9.41 -7.19 25.81
N ARG A 534 9.02 -8.35 25.27
CA ARG A 534 9.72 -9.62 25.50
C ARG A 534 10.97 -9.77 24.64
N THR A 535 10.82 -9.62 23.32
CA THR A 535 11.90 -9.92 22.37
C THR A 535 12.82 -8.75 22.06
N GLY A 536 12.38 -7.50 22.31
CA GLY A 536 13.11 -6.30 21.90
C GLY A 536 13.20 -6.15 20.37
N ARG A 537 12.26 -6.76 19.63
CA ARG A 537 12.13 -6.60 18.17
C ARG A 537 11.16 -5.47 17.85
N PHE A 538 11.40 -4.78 16.74
CA PHE A 538 10.45 -3.82 16.20
C PHE A 538 9.28 -4.57 15.56
N ILE A 539 8.08 -4.26 16.02
CA ILE A 539 6.81 -4.69 15.45
C ILE A 539 6.24 -3.52 14.67
N PHE A 540 6.04 -3.73 13.37
CA PHE A 540 5.41 -2.77 12.47
C PHE A 540 3.97 -3.22 12.24
N ARG A 541 3.01 -2.33 12.50
CA ARG A 541 1.59 -2.53 12.22
C ARG A 541 1.12 -1.46 11.25
N ASP A 542 0.44 -1.87 10.19
CA ASP A 542 -0.23 -0.93 9.30
C ASP A 542 -1.57 -0.51 9.93
N VAL A 543 -1.75 0.78 10.18
CA VAL A 543 -3.01 1.35 10.65
C VAL A 543 -3.76 1.85 9.42
N GLY A 544 -4.14 0.89 8.59
CA GLY A 544 -4.97 1.05 7.39
C GLY A 544 -5.70 -0.25 7.00
N ASP A 545 -5.58 -1.29 7.83
CA ASP A 545 -5.96 -2.66 7.50
C ASP A 545 -7.47 -2.92 7.73
N LEU A 546 -8.27 -2.29 6.87
CA LEU A 546 -9.46 -2.91 6.28
C LEU A 546 -9.19 -3.29 4.80
N SER A 547 -7.93 -3.37 4.37
CA SER A 547 -7.58 -3.70 2.97
C SER A 547 -7.03 -5.13 2.84
N PRO A 548 -7.80 -6.09 2.28
CA PRO A 548 -7.41 -7.49 2.13
C PRO A 548 -6.46 -7.72 0.93
N GLY A 549 -5.43 -6.89 0.78
CA GLY A 549 -4.44 -7.00 -0.30
C GLY A 549 -3.16 -7.68 0.20
N GLY A 550 -2.60 -8.63 -0.55
CA GLY A 550 -1.40 -9.42 -0.21
C GLY A 550 -0.07 -8.66 -0.06
N GLN A 551 -0.06 -7.48 0.56
CA GLN A 551 1.11 -6.64 0.83
C GLN A 551 1.84 -7.02 2.12
N ALA A 552 1.13 -7.65 3.08
CA ALA A 552 1.68 -8.13 4.36
C ALA A 552 2.99 -8.96 4.23
N PRO A 553 3.12 -9.94 3.31
CA PRO A 553 4.36 -10.73 3.22
C PRO A 553 5.56 -9.92 2.71
N LYS A 554 5.34 -8.93 1.83
CA LYS A 554 6.42 -8.07 1.33
C LYS A 554 6.97 -7.17 2.43
N TYR A 555 6.07 -6.60 3.23
CA TYR A 555 6.47 -5.78 4.37
C TYR A 555 7.14 -6.61 5.47
N ALA A 556 6.69 -7.84 5.72
CA ALA A 556 7.31 -8.76 6.67
C ALA A 556 8.81 -8.99 6.38
N VAL A 557 9.20 -9.21 5.12
CA VAL A 557 10.62 -9.40 4.72
C VAL A 557 11.45 -8.14 4.96
N ILE A 558 10.87 -6.95 4.71
CA ILE A 558 11.55 -5.67 4.95
C ILE A 558 11.72 -5.45 6.46
N PHE A 559 10.70 -5.75 7.26
CA PHE A 559 10.73 -5.61 8.72
C PHE A 559 11.68 -6.60 9.40
N GLU A 560 11.83 -7.81 8.85
CA GLU A 560 12.83 -8.77 9.32
C GLU A 560 14.25 -8.23 9.13
N LYS A 561 14.55 -7.65 7.96
CA LYS A 561 15.83 -6.97 7.70
C LYS A 561 16.08 -5.77 8.61
N VAL A 562 15.03 -5.04 9.01
CA VAL A 562 15.17 -3.96 10.01
C VAL A 562 15.53 -4.52 11.39
N ASN A 563 14.98 -5.68 11.76
CA ASN A 563 15.33 -6.34 13.02
C ASN A 563 16.76 -6.91 13.03
N GLU A 564 17.29 -7.30 11.86
CA GLU A 564 18.70 -7.68 11.68
C GLU A 564 19.64 -6.47 11.78
N ALA A 565 19.29 -5.35 11.15
CA ALA A 565 20.09 -4.12 11.12
C ALA A 565 19.26 -2.86 11.45
N PRO A 566 18.96 -2.61 12.74
CA PRO A 566 18.16 -1.45 13.17
C PRO A 566 18.72 -0.08 12.78
N ALA A 567 20.03 0.03 12.61
CA ALA A 567 20.68 1.27 12.17
C ALA A 567 20.22 1.71 10.76
N LEU A 568 19.76 0.77 9.92
CA LEU A 568 19.27 1.05 8.58
C LEU A 568 17.79 1.43 8.53
N MET A 569 17.10 1.48 9.68
CA MET A 569 15.66 1.74 9.78
C MET A 569 15.22 3.00 9.02
N LEU A 570 15.97 4.11 9.15
CA LEU A 570 15.66 5.36 8.45
C LEU A 570 15.66 5.18 6.91
N ARG A 571 16.71 4.55 6.37
CA ARG A 571 16.84 4.27 4.93
C ARG A 571 15.77 3.29 4.43
N MET A 572 15.42 2.31 5.27
CA MET A 572 14.40 1.32 4.92
C MET A 572 13.00 1.96 4.92
N LEU A 573 12.70 2.84 5.86
CA LEU A 573 11.44 3.60 5.89
C LEU A 573 11.34 4.59 4.73
N SER A 574 12.43 5.26 4.34
CA SER A 574 12.42 6.13 3.15
C SER A 574 12.17 5.34 1.87
N ASN A 575 12.82 4.17 1.72
CA ASN A 575 12.59 3.29 0.57
C ASN A 575 11.16 2.75 0.56
N LEU A 576 10.64 2.35 1.72
CA LEU A 576 9.27 1.86 1.86
C LEU A 576 8.28 2.95 1.48
N ARG A 577 8.50 4.20 1.90
CA ARG A 577 7.67 5.34 1.48
C ARG A 577 7.66 5.49 -0.05
N VAL A 578 8.82 5.48 -0.70
CA VAL A 578 8.90 5.59 -2.18
C VAL A 578 8.16 4.44 -2.87
N GLU A 579 8.36 3.20 -2.42
CA GLU A 579 7.63 2.04 -2.98
C GLU A 579 6.12 2.17 -2.77
N THR A 580 5.66 2.61 -1.60
CA THR A 580 4.22 2.84 -1.35
C THR A 580 3.63 3.94 -2.22
N LEU A 581 4.41 4.99 -2.50
CA LEU A 581 3.98 6.07 -3.41
C LEU A 581 3.89 5.56 -4.86
N ILE A 582 4.88 4.79 -5.33
CA ILE A 582 4.84 4.18 -6.67
C ILE A 582 3.61 3.24 -6.79
N GLU A 583 3.38 2.41 -5.78
CA GLU A 583 2.24 1.50 -5.74
C GLU A 583 0.89 2.22 -5.78
N LEU A 584 0.74 3.30 -5.02
CA LEU A 584 -0.49 4.09 -5.00
C LEU A 584 -0.77 4.73 -6.38
N VAL A 585 0.27 5.26 -7.03
CA VAL A 585 0.13 5.84 -8.38
C VAL A 585 -0.16 4.75 -9.41
N GLU A 586 0.49 3.60 -9.32
CA GLU A 586 0.25 2.43 -10.19
C GLU A 586 -1.17 1.88 -10.01
N GLN A 587 -1.68 1.76 -8.78
CA GLN A 587 -3.06 1.36 -8.51
C GLN A 587 -4.06 2.33 -9.14
N LYS A 588 -3.81 3.63 -9.05
CA LYS A 588 -4.66 4.65 -9.70
C LYS A 588 -4.59 4.59 -11.23
N ALA A 589 -3.41 4.34 -11.80
CA ALA A 589 -3.23 4.14 -13.24
C ALA A 589 -3.95 2.87 -13.72
N ASN A 590 -3.82 1.77 -12.99
CA ASN A 590 -4.48 0.49 -13.28
C ASN A 590 -6.01 0.61 -13.15
N TYR A 591 -6.51 1.33 -12.15
CA TYR A 591 -7.94 1.63 -12.00
C TYR A 591 -8.49 2.41 -13.22
N LEU A 592 -7.69 3.28 -13.82
CA LEU A 592 -8.00 3.98 -15.06
C LEU A 592 -7.77 3.14 -16.33
N GLY A 593 -7.30 1.90 -16.21
CA GLY A 593 -6.99 1.02 -17.34
C GLY A 593 -5.75 1.42 -18.15
N LEU A 594 -4.87 2.25 -17.57
CA LEU A 594 -3.66 2.74 -18.22
C LEU A 594 -2.50 1.75 -18.08
N GLN A 595 -1.68 1.58 -19.12
CA GLN A 595 -0.50 0.72 -19.07
C GLN A 595 0.67 1.44 -18.38
N SER A 596 0.95 1.07 -17.13
CA SER A 596 2.04 1.61 -16.32
C SER A 596 3.21 0.65 -16.18
N TYR A 597 4.43 1.19 -16.15
CA TYR A 597 5.68 0.45 -16.00
C TYR A 597 6.56 1.09 -14.92
N ARG A 598 6.99 0.32 -13.93
CA ARG A 598 7.92 0.79 -12.89
C ARG A 598 9.36 0.94 -13.38
N ARG A 599 9.77 0.12 -14.35
CA ARG A 599 11.12 0.13 -14.94
C ARG A 599 11.02 -0.06 -16.45
N ARG A 600 11.87 0.67 -17.18
CA ARG A 600 12.09 0.57 -18.63
C ARG A 600 13.59 0.56 -18.90
N ASN A 601 14.03 0.00 -20.02
CA ASN A 601 15.44 -0.18 -20.39
C ASN A 601 16.10 1.15 -20.82
N PHE A 602 16.11 2.15 -19.94
CA PHE A 602 16.86 3.39 -20.11
C PHE A 602 18.25 3.24 -19.50
N LEU A 603 19.26 3.83 -20.14
CA LEU A 603 20.61 3.91 -19.58
C LEU A 603 20.61 4.80 -18.31
N PRO A 604 21.51 4.57 -17.34
CA PRO A 604 21.60 5.39 -16.13
C PRO A 604 21.81 6.89 -16.41
N GLU A 605 22.52 7.22 -17.50
CA GLU A 605 22.74 8.60 -17.97
C GLU A 605 21.42 9.26 -18.43
N GLU A 606 20.55 8.52 -19.11
CA GLU A 606 19.23 9.00 -19.52
C GLU A 606 18.31 9.21 -18.31
N MET A 607 18.43 8.37 -17.26
CA MET A 607 17.67 8.53 -16.02
C MET A 607 18.08 9.81 -15.25
N GLN A 608 19.34 10.25 -15.37
CA GLN A 608 19.78 11.52 -14.77
C GLN A 608 19.13 12.74 -15.42
N LYS A 609 18.70 12.66 -16.69
CA LYS A 609 17.99 13.76 -17.39
C LYS A 609 16.63 14.09 -16.75
N LEU A 610 16.01 13.14 -16.04
CA LEU A 610 14.77 13.32 -15.27
C LEU A 610 14.99 14.02 -13.91
N GLY A 611 16.24 14.37 -13.59
CA GLY A 611 16.63 15.13 -12.40
C GLY A 611 17.43 14.29 -11.39
N THR A 612 18.48 14.88 -10.82
CA THR A 612 19.40 14.23 -9.85
C THR A 612 18.78 13.93 -8.48
N GLY A 613 17.54 14.35 -8.25
CA GLY A 613 16.79 14.15 -6.99
C GLY A 613 15.56 13.23 -7.11
N ALA A 614 15.38 12.53 -8.23
CA ALA A 614 14.28 11.60 -8.43
C ALA A 614 14.45 10.36 -7.53
N GLN A 615 13.49 10.13 -6.63
CA GLN A 615 13.50 8.95 -5.74
C GLN A 615 12.83 7.73 -6.38
N GLY A 616 11.86 7.98 -7.27
CA GLY A 616 11.15 6.94 -8.02
C GLY A 616 10.52 7.49 -9.28
N THR A 617 10.31 6.63 -10.28
CA THR A 617 9.65 6.99 -11.53
C THR A 617 8.62 5.95 -11.92
N LEU A 618 7.50 6.41 -12.48
CA LEU A 618 6.48 5.56 -13.10
C LEU A 618 6.26 6.04 -14.53
N TYR A 619 6.31 5.11 -15.48
CA TYR A 619 6.13 5.38 -16.90
C TYR A 619 4.75 4.89 -17.34
N ILE A 620 3.88 5.80 -17.79
CA ILE A 620 2.54 5.48 -18.31
C ILE A 620 2.58 5.64 -19.83
N GLN A 621 2.30 4.57 -20.56
CA GLN A 621 2.32 4.60 -22.03
C GLN A 621 1.02 5.20 -22.58
N LEU A 622 1.14 6.11 -23.55
CA LEU A 622 -0.01 6.69 -24.25
C LEU A 622 -0.53 5.69 -25.29
N ARG A 623 -1.76 5.17 -25.12
CA ARG A 623 -2.32 4.09 -25.94
C ARG A 623 -2.43 4.50 -27.41
N SER A 624 -2.85 5.74 -27.66
CA SER A 624 -3.00 6.29 -29.02
C SER A 624 -1.65 6.61 -29.68
N TYR A 625 -0.56 6.71 -28.91
CA TYR A 625 0.76 7.10 -29.40
C TYR A 625 1.88 6.31 -28.69
N PRO A 626 2.24 5.11 -29.18
CA PRO A 626 3.18 4.20 -28.51
C PRO A 626 4.56 4.76 -28.12
N PRO A 627 5.22 5.67 -28.88
CA PRO A 627 6.55 6.18 -28.53
C PRO A 627 6.53 7.29 -27.47
N TYR A 628 5.36 7.70 -26.98
CA TYR A 628 5.22 8.75 -25.98
C TYR A 628 4.83 8.15 -24.63
N TYR A 629 5.45 8.67 -23.57
CA TYR A 629 5.17 8.27 -22.19
C TYR A 629 4.90 9.49 -21.31
N LEU A 630 3.87 9.40 -20.48
CA LEU A 630 3.70 10.26 -19.32
C LEU A 630 4.53 9.67 -18.17
N VAL A 631 5.53 10.42 -17.72
CA VAL A 631 6.41 10.03 -16.62
C VAL A 631 6.01 10.80 -15.39
N ILE A 632 5.71 10.06 -14.33
CA ILE A 632 5.49 10.61 -12.99
C ILE A 632 6.79 10.40 -12.22
N VAL A 633 7.47 11.50 -11.90
CA VAL A 633 8.72 11.52 -11.15
C VAL A 633 8.40 11.91 -9.72
N ILE A 634 8.76 11.03 -8.79
CA ILE A 634 8.56 11.21 -7.36
C ILE A 634 9.79 11.90 -6.80
N PHE A 635 9.63 13.16 -6.39
CA PHE A 635 10.64 13.90 -5.64
C PHE A 635 10.34 13.80 -4.14
N LEU A 636 11.21 14.40 -3.31
CA LEU A 636 11.10 14.37 -1.84
C LEU A 636 9.76 14.91 -1.33
N ASP A 637 9.29 16.01 -1.94
CA ASP A 637 8.18 16.80 -1.41
C ASP A 637 6.97 16.85 -2.36
N GLU A 638 7.10 16.47 -3.64
CA GLU A 638 6.03 16.61 -4.64
C GLU A 638 6.09 15.56 -5.76
N PHE A 639 4.96 15.34 -6.43
CA PHE A 639 4.92 14.66 -7.73
C PHE A 639 5.22 15.65 -8.86
N ARG A 640 6.17 15.33 -9.74
CA ARG A 640 6.39 16.07 -10.99
C ARG A 640 6.01 15.23 -12.19
N TYR A 641 5.49 15.88 -13.21
CA TYR A 641 4.97 15.23 -14.41
C TYR A 641 5.77 15.66 -15.63
N ALA A 642 6.18 14.70 -16.47
CA ALA A 642 6.89 14.97 -17.70
C ALA A 642 6.31 14.14 -18.85
N LEU A 643 6.23 14.72 -20.04
CA LEU A 643 5.94 14.00 -21.28
C LEU A 643 7.27 13.72 -21.99
N ILE A 644 7.58 12.45 -22.22
CA ILE A 644 8.81 12.04 -22.92
C ILE A 644 8.49 11.37 -24.25
N THR A 645 9.39 11.57 -25.22
CA THR A 645 9.40 10.83 -26.50
C THR A 645 10.57 9.87 -26.51
N THR A 646 10.31 8.59 -26.78
CA THR A 646 11.32 7.52 -26.77
C THR A 646 11.66 7.04 -28.18
N GLU A 647 12.94 6.78 -28.42
CA GLU A 647 13.45 6.17 -29.66
C GLU A 647 14.25 4.90 -29.30
N LEU A 648 14.14 3.85 -30.13
CA LEU A 648 14.89 2.61 -29.96
C LEU A 648 16.30 2.80 -30.51
N LEU A 649 17.33 2.49 -29.70
CA LEU A 649 18.71 2.51 -30.18
C LEU A 649 19.01 1.18 -30.91
N PRO A 650 19.25 1.19 -32.24
CA PRO A 650 19.37 -0.04 -33.02
C PRO A 650 20.65 -0.85 -32.75
N GLU A 651 21.64 -0.30 -32.06
CA GLU A 651 22.97 -0.92 -31.84
C GLU A 651 23.15 -1.58 -30.46
N SER A 652 22.08 -1.82 -29.68
CA SER A 652 22.18 -2.43 -28.33
C SER A 652 21.56 -3.84 -28.26
N PRO A 653 22.22 -4.83 -27.63
CA PRO A 653 21.71 -6.21 -27.50
C PRO A 653 20.41 -6.33 -26.70
N CYS A 654 19.99 -5.29 -25.97
CA CYS A 654 18.80 -5.30 -25.10
C CYS A 654 17.70 -4.33 -25.53
N ALA A 655 17.77 -3.78 -26.75
CA ALA A 655 16.85 -2.76 -27.26
C ALA A 655 16.66 -1.59 -26.27
N ASN A 656 17.77 -0.95 -25.90
CA ASN A 656 17.77 0.21 -25.00
C ASN A 656 16.98 1.38 -25.61
N LEU A 657 16.25 2.09 -24.77
CA LEU A 657 15.46 3.28 -25.14
C LEU A 657 16.25 4.54 -24.79
N VAL A 658 16.16 5.57 -25.64
CA VAL A 658 16.75 6.90 -25.42
C VAL A 658 15.64 7.96 -25.36
N MET A 659 15.77 8.93 -24.45
CA MET A 659 14.83 10.05 -24.34
C MET A 659 15.23 11.18 -25.29
N LYS A 660 14.43 11.42 -26.33
CA LYS A 660 14.70 12.45 -27.35
C LYS A 660 14.28 13.84 -26.87
N ASP A 661 13.02 13.96 -26.45
CA ASP A 661 12.43 15.19 -25.95
C ASP A 661 11.81 14.93 -24.57
N ILE A 662 12.02 15.86 -23.63
CA ILE A 662 11.43 15.86 -22.28
C ILE A 662 10.70 17.19 -22.10
N ALA A 663 9.36 17.14 -21.99
CA ALA A 663 8.53 18.30 -21.71
C ALA A 663 7.95 18.20 -20.30
N TRP A 664 8.48 18.99 -19.36
CA TRP A 664 7.94 19.12 -18.01
C TRP A 664 6.57 19.81 -18.04
N LEU A 665 5.61 19.25 -17.31
CA LEU A 665 4.23 19.71 -17.22
C LEU A 665 4.04 20.45 -15.89
N ASP A 666 3.43 21.63 -15.95
CA ASP A 666 3.14 22.44 -14.76
C ASP A 666 1.71 22.14 -14.28
N PHE A 667 1.60 21.47 -13.13
CA PHE A 667 0.32 21.03 -12.55
C PHE A 667 -0.63 22.21 -12.26
N ASN A 668 -0.11 23.30 -11.70
CA ASN A 668 -0.92 24.44 -11.27
C ASN A 668 -1.57 25.16 -12.47
N ARG A 669 -0.90 25.17 -13.62
CA ARG A 669 -1.42 25.80 -14.84
C ARG A 669 -2.53 24.99 -15.51
N ILE A 670 -2.58 23.68 -15.28
CA ILE A 670 -3.56 22.77 -15.88
C ILE A 670 -4.84 22.72 -15.01
N HIS A 671 -4.71 22.93 -13.70
CA HIS A 671 -5.81 22.78 -12.73
C HIS A 671 -6.45 24.10 -12.26
N ASN A 672 -5.70 25.23 -12.14
CA ASN A 672 -6.19 26.46 -11.46
C ASN A 672 -6.77 27.58 -12.36
N GLU A 673 -7.22 27.33 -13.59
CA GLU A 673 -8.08 28.32 -14.29
C GLU A 673 -9.55 28.15 -13.87
N GLU A 674 -9.81 28.22 -12.56
CA GLU A 674 -11.13 28.57 -12.04
C GLU A 674 -11.37 30.07 -12.23
N VAL A 675 -12.59 30.39 -12.63
CA VAL A 675 -13.07 31.70 -13.08
C VAL A 675 -12.87 32.76 -11.99
N THR A 676 -11.93 33.68 -12.18
CA THR A 676 -11.92 34.97 -11.46
C THR A 676 -12.68 36.00 -12.30
N ILE A 677 -13.89 36.33 -11.85
CA ILE A 677 -14.70 37.45 -12.38
C ILE A 677 -14.04 38.74 -11.90
N ILE A 678 -13.29 39.45 -12.75
CA ILE A 678 -12.88 40.84 -12.49
C ILE A 678 -12.90 41.66 -13.79
N GLU A 679 -13.56 42.81 -13.71
CA GLU A 679 -13.71 43.88 -14.71
C GLU A 679 -12.39 44.53 -15.17
N PRO A 680 -12.38 45.26 -16.31
CA PRO A 680 -11.18 45.48 -17.09
C PRO A 680 -10.41 46.74 -16.67
N SER A 681 -9.09 46.62 -16.44
CA SER A 681 -8.19 47.73 -16.74
C SER A 681 -6.73 47.31 -16.98
N ALA A 682 -6.17 47.95 -18.00
CA ALA A 682 -4.77 48.25 -18.27
C ALA A 682 -3.82 47.17 -18.87
N GLN A 683 -3.28 47.56 -20.03
CA GLN A 683 -2.25 46.92 -20.85
C GLN A 683 -0.86 46.98 -20.20
N LYS A 684 -0.01 45.95 -20.42
CA LYS A 684 1.27 46.00 -21.18
C LYS A 684 2.26 44.86 -20.82
N ILE A 685 2.65 44.11 -21.87
CA ILE A 685 4.03 43.83 -22.35
C ILE A 685 5.16 43.53 -21.32
N GLY A 686 5.71 42.31 -21.40
CA GLY A 686 7.16 42.09 -21.63
C GLY A 686 8.12 41.83 -20.45
N PHE A 687 8.47 40.54 -20.28
CA PHE A 687 9.78 39.97 -19.92
C PHE A 687 10.40 40.07 -18.50
N LYS A 688 11.03 38.93 -18.15
CA LYS A 688 12.17 38.64 -17.25
C LYS A 688 11.90 38.21 -15.80
N ARG A 689 12.34 36.96 -15.55
CA ARG A 689 12.61 36.32 -14.26
C ARG A 689 13.41 37.25 -13.32
N LYS A 690 12.92 37.41 -12.09
CA LYS A 690 13.71 37.64 -10.87
C LYS A 690 12.94 37.08 -9.66
N LEU A 691 13.67 36.38 -8.79
CA LEU A 691 13.24 35.95 -7.45
C LEU A 691 12.68 37.13 -6.64
N PRO A 692 11.80 36.84 -5.66
CA PRO A 692 12.02 37.40 -4.34
C PRO A 692 11.95 36.34 -3.22
N GLU A 693 12.85 36.50 -2.26
CA GLU A 693 12.81 35.89 -0.93
C GLU A 693 11.79 36.64 -0.04
N GLY A 694 11.13 35.87 0.83
CA GLY A 694 10.63 36.27 2.15
C GLY A 694 9.41 37.19 2.22
N ASP A 695 8.24 36.62 2.53
CA ASP A 695 7.45 37.06 3.71
C ASP A 695 6.41 35.99 4.10
N ASP A 696 6.21 35.86 5.40
CA ASP A 696 5.44 34.83 6.10
C ASP A 696 3.92 34.89 5.82
N GLY A 697 3.31 33.72 5.67
CA GLY A 697 1.86 33.56 5.58
C GLY A 697 1.45 32.12 5.79
N ASP A 698 0.88 31.84 6.97
CA ASP A 698 0.24 30.58 7.34
C ASP A 698 -0.72 30.07 6.25
N ALA A 699 -0.35 28.95 5.63
CA ALA A 699 -1.25 28.08 4.88
C ALA A 699 -0.81 26.61 5.07
N PRO A 700 -1.74 25.66 5.25
CA PRO A 700 -1.44 24.35 5.82
C PRO A 700 -0.67 23.48 4.83
N SER A 701 0.46 22.91 5.25
CA SER A 701 1.30 21.98 4.47
C SER A 701 0.66 20.58 4.30
N ARG A 702 -0.62 20.52 3.88
CA ARG A 702 -1.41 19.28 3.88
C ARG A 702 -1.55 18.55 2.54
N ALA A 703 -0.97 19.01 1.43
CA ALA A 703 -1.29 18.44 0.11
C ALA A 703 -0.07 18.15 -0.80
N SER A 704 1.04 17.62 -0.27
CA SER A 704 2.25 17.44 -1.10
C SER A 704 2.25 16.13 -1.94
N PHE A 705 1.37 15.16 -1.60
CA PHE A 705 1.24 13.88 -2.33
C PHE A 705 -0.22 13.41 -2.51
N GLN A 706 -1.18 14.31 -2.73
CA GLN A 706 -2.56 13.94 -3.07
C GLN A 706 -2.75 13.93 -4.59
N LEU A 707 -2.44 12.80 -5.24
CA LEU A 707 -2.78 12.58 -6.65
C LEU A 707 -4.21 12.05 -6.75
N GLU A 708 -5.20 12.88 -7.05
CA GLU A 708 -6.55 12.39 -7.29
C GLU A 708 -6.64 11.59 -8.61
N THR A 709 -7.56 10.63 -8.67
CA THR A 709 -7.78 9.82 -9.88
C THR A 709 -8.25 10.71 -11.05
N GLN A 710 -9.01 11.77 -10.75
CA GLN A 710 -9.44 12.76 -11.75
C GLN A 710 -8.26 13.54 -12.32
N VAL A 711 -7.34 14.00 -11.46
CA VAL A 711 -6.11 14.70 -11.87
C VAL A 711 -5.25 13.84 -12.80
N LEU A 712 -5.06 12.56 -12.47
CA LEU A 712 -4.26 11.66 -13.33
C LEU A 712 -4.92 11.47 -14.70
N ARG A 713 -6.26 11.40 -14.76
CA ARG A 713 -7.02 11.34 -16.00
C ARG A 713 -6.87 12.63 -16.82
N GLU A 714 -6.94 13.78 -16.17
CA GLU A 714 -6.78 15.09 -16.83
C GLU A 714 -5.37 15.26 -17.42
N LEU A 715 -4.33 14.88 -16.66
CA LEU A 715 -2.93 14.88 -17.12
C LEU A 715 -2.72 13.94 -18.31
N TYR A 716 -3.26 12.72 -18.25
CA TYR A 716 -3.19 11.78 -19.37
C TYR A 716 -3.85 12.35 -20.63
N ASN A 717 -5.05 12.90 -20.49
CA ASN A 717 -5.80 13.50 -21.60
C ASN A 717 -5.08 14.73 -22.17
N TYR A 718 -4.48 15.58 -21.32
CA TYR A 718 -3.66 16.70 -21.75
C TYR A 718 -2.44 16.25 -22.56
N CYS A 719 -1.75 15.18 -22.12
CA CYS A 719 -0.66 14.58 -22.87
C CYS A 719 -1.11 14.07 -24.25
N CYS A 720 -2.26 13.38 -24.34
CA CYS A 720 -2.86 12.99 -25.61
C CYS A 720 -3.13 14.18 -26.53
N ALA A 721 -3.72 15.26 -25.99
CA ALA A 721 -4.01 16.49 -26.74
C ALA A 721 -2.73 17.13 -27.29
N ARG A 722 -1.69 17.23 -26.46
CA ARG A 722 -0.42 17.86 -26.81
C ARG A 722 0.35 17.07 -27.86
N VAL A 723 0.33 15.73 -27.79
CA VAL A 723 0.93 14.88 -28.83
C VAL A 723 0.18 15.00 -30.15
N ALA A 724 -1.16 15.01 -30.13
CA ALA A 724 -1.97 15.23 -31.34
C ALA A 724 -1.63 16.59 -31.98
N TYR A 725 -1.51 17.64 -31.17
CA TYR A 725 -1.12 18.97 -31.61
C TYR A 725 0.29 19.00 -32.25
N MET A 726 1.28 18.37 -31.61
CA MET A 726 2.64 18.26 -32.14
C MET A 726 2.69 17.53 -33.48
N ASN A 727 1.83 16.54 -33.70
CA ASN A 727 1.75 15.82 -34.97
C ASN A 727 1.15 16.68 -36.10
N VAL A 728 0.15 17.53 -35.80
CA VAL A 728 -0.40 18.49 -36.77
C VAL A 728 0.64 19.58 -37.09
N GLU A 729 1.32 20.12 -36.08
CA GLU A 729 2.43 21.06 -36.30
C GLU A 729 3.51 20.46 -37.21
N ARG A 730 3.88 19.20 -36.96
CA ARG A 730 4.90 18.50 -37.75
C ARG A 730 4.49 18.43 -39.22
N GLN A 731 3.23 18.16 -39.53
CA GLN A 731 2.74 18.13 -40.91
C GLN A 731 2.77 19.50 -41.59
N LEU A 732 2.39 20.56 -40.87
CA LEU A 732 2.47 21.93 -41.40
C LEU A 732 3.93 22.35 -41.66
N LYS A 733 4.85 22.00 -40.74
CA LYS A 733 6.30 22.24 -40.91
C LYS A 733 6.87 21.47 -42.10
N LEU A 734 6.53 20.19 -42.27
CA LEU A 734 6.98 19.37 -43.41
C LEU A 734 6.54 19.94 -44.76
N ARG A 735 5.40 20.64 -44.81
CA ARG A 735 4.86 21.27 -46.03
C ARG A 735 5.23 22.75 -46.18
N ASN A 736 6.09 23.30 -45.32
CA ASN A 736 6.47 24.73 -45.31
C ASN A 736 5.28 25.70 -45.19
N ILE A 737 4.20 25.32 -44.49
CA ILE A 737 3.03 26.18 -44.28
C ILE A 737 3.21 26.98 -42.99
N PRO A 738 3.24 28.33 -43.04
CA PRO A 738 3.35 29.14 -41.84
C PRO A 738 2.05 29.10 -41.03
N PHE A 739 2.18 28.93 -39.72
CA PHE A 739 1.06 28.84 -38.78
C PHE A 739 1.31 29.70 -37.54
N THR A 740 0.23 30.11 -36.89
CA THR A 740 0.24 30.94 -35.67
C THR A 740 -0.48 30.20 -34.54
N HIS A 741 0.10 30.26 -33.33
CA HIS A 741 -0.53 29.73 -32.13
C HIS A 741 -1.52 30.75 -31.59
N VAL A 742 -2.78 30.36 -31.46
CA VAL A 742 -3.84 31.21 -30.91
C VAL A 742 -4.41 30.51 -29.69
N ASN A 743 -4.30 31.15 -28.52
CA ASN A 743 -5.00 30.66 -27.34
C ASN A 743 -6.49 31.02 -27.47
N PRO A 744 -7.42 30.07 -27.28
CA PRO A 744 -8.85 30.36 -27.38
C PRO A 744 -9.36 31.36 -26.34
N ALA A 745 -8.58 31.67 -25.29
CA ALA A 745 -8.93 32.58 -24.20
C ALA A 745 -8.66 34.07 -24.47
N SER A 746 -7.96 34.46 -25.55
CA SER A 746 -7.70 35.88 -25.84
C SER A 746 -8.79 36.46 -26.75
N GLY A 747 -9.91 36.91 -26.18
CA GLY A 747 -10.73 37.96 -26.83
C GLY A 747 -12.26 37.91 -26.76
N HIS A 748 -12.93 36.89 -26.19
CA HIS A 748 -14.40 36.91 -26.05
C HIS A 748 -14.91 36.28 -24.74
N PRO A 749 -15.90 36.89 -24.06
CA PRO A 749 -16.59 36.27 -22.92
C PRO A 749 -17.39 35.06 -23.41
N VAL A 750 -17.15 33.91 -22.80
CA VAL A 750 -17.82 32.65 -23.15
C VAL A 750 -19.21 32.64 -22.50
N THR A 751 -20.25 32.36 -23.29
CA THR A 751 -21.61 32.13 -22.80
C THR A 751 -21.66 30.86 -21.93
N PRO A 752 -22.50 30.81 -20.87
CA PRO A 752 -22.53 29.71 -19.90
C PRO A 752 -22.81 28.33 -20.51
N GLU A 753 -23.48 28.26 -21.66
CA GLU A 753 -23.78 27.01 -22.37
C GLU A 753 -22.53 26.37 -23.01
N LEU A 754 -21.58 27.18 -23.51
CA LEU A 754 -20.31 26.67 -24.08
C LEU A 754 -19.31 26.24 -22.99
N ALA A 755 -19.44 26.79 -21.79
CA ALA A 755 -18.61 26.45 -20.63
C ALA A 755 -18.94 25.08 -20.02
N HIS A 756 -20.17 24.57 -20.21
CA HIS A 756 -20.56 23.21 -19.80
C HIS A 756 -20.20 22.12 -20.82
N ILE A 757 -19.98 22.49 -22.09
CA ILE A 757 -19.68 21.55 -23.17
C ILE A 757 -18.17 21.44 -23.43
N GLN A 758 -17.39 22.50 -23.19
CA GLN A 758 -15.94 22.48 -23.33
C GLN A 758 -15.25 22.16 -22.00
N SER A 759 -14.40 21.12 -21.98
CA SER A 759 -13.58 20.80 -20.81
C SER A 759 -12.62 21.94 -20.46
N SER A 760 -12.34 22.13 -19.17
CA SER A 760 -11.30 23.04 -18.65
C SER A 760 -9.96 22.86 -19.38
N LEU A 761 -9.63 21.60 -19.72
CA LEU A 761 -8.44 21.23 -20.49
C LEU A 761 -8.40 21.80 -21.91
N ALA A 762 -9.53 21.97 -22.60
CA ALA A 762 -9.56 22.51 -23.96
C ALA A 762 -9.10 23.98 -24.04
N ARG A 763 -9.10 24.70 -22.91
CA ARG A 763 -8.58 26.08 -22.80
C ARG A 763 -7.05 26.13 -22.74
N SER A 764 -6.45 25.09 -22.16
CA SER A 764 -5.00 24.97 -21.99
C SER A 764 -4.26 24.52 -23.25
N VAL A 765 -4.99 23.98 -24.24
CA VAL A 765 -4.44 23.52 -25.52
C VAL A 765 -4.54 24.66 -26.55
N PRO A 766 -3.42 25.16 -27.10
CA PRO A 766 -3.45 26.20 -28.12
C PRO A 766 -4.18 25.71 -29.38
N ALA A 767 -4.85 26.61 -30.11
CA ALA A 767 -5.40 26.33 -31.42
C ALA A 767 -4.43 26.80 -32.52
N LEU A 768 -4.39 26.09 -33.66
CA LEU A 768 -3.58 26.48 -34.81
C LEU A 768 -4.41 27.36 -35.75
N CYS A 769 -3.88 28.53 -36.08
CA CYS A 769 -4.43 29.39 -37.14
C CYS A 769 -3.47 29.41 -38.33
N VAL A 770 -3.98 29.01 -39.48
CA VAL A 770 -3.26 28.96 -40.76
C VAL A 770 -3.90 29.95 -41.73
N GLN A 771 -3.11 30.63 -42.56
CA GLN A 771 -3.70 31.53 -43.55
C GLN A 771 -4.22 30.77 -44.77
N SER A 772 -5.39 31.16 -45.29
CA SER A 772 -6.00 30.54 -46.48
C SER A 772 -5.10 30.61 -47.71
N LYS A 773 -4.33 31.68 -47.86
CA LYS A 773 -3.37 31.87 -48.95
C LYS A 773 -2.30 30.78 -49.01
N HIS A 774 -1.87 30.25 -47.86
CA HIS A 774 -0.75 29.32 -47.78
C HIS A 774 -1.18 27.86 -47.81
N ILE A 775 -2.38 27.53 -47.35
CA ILE A 775 -2.89 26.15 -47.36
C ILE A 775 -3.69 25.84 -48.63
N LEU A 776 -4.34 26.83 -49.25
CA LEU A 776 -5.16 26.66 -50.46
C LEU A 776 -4.48 27.18 -51.74
N GLU A 777 -3.16 27.37 -51.72
CA GLU A 777 -2.41 27.82 -52.90
C GLU A 777 -2.51 26.77 -54.03
N GLY A 778 -3.06 27.16 -55.19
CA GLY A 778 -3.30 26.25 -56.31
C GLY A 778 -4.61 25.44 -56.24
N ALA A 779 -5.39 25.54 -55.15
CA ALA A 779 -6.70 24.88 -55.04
C ALA A 779 -7.82 25.72 -55.70
N PRO A 780 -8.80 25.09 -56.37
CA PRO A 780 -9.97 25.79 -56.89
C PRO A 780 -10.72 26.51 -55.75
N ALA A 781 -11.20 27.72 -56.04
CA ALA A 781 -11.98 28.54 -55.11
C ALA A 781 -11.26 29.06 -53.84
N ALA A 782 -9.93 29.13 -53.81
CA ALA A 782 -9.17 29.69 -52.66
C ALA A 782 -9.63 31.10 -52.24
N GLU A 783 -10.10 31.92 -53.18
CA GLU A 783 -10.64 33.27 -52.93
C GLU A 783 -11.97 33.31 -52.16
N ALA A 784 -12.68 32.19 -52.08
CA ALA A 784 -13.96 32.10 -51.37
C ALA A 784 -13.78 31.94 -49.85
N ALA A 785 -12.59 31.53 -49.40
CA ALA A 785 -12.26 31.36 -47.99
C ALA A 785 -11.79 32.67 -47.35
N MET A 786 -12.24 32.94 -46.13
CA MET A 786 -11.68 33.97 -45.26
C MET A 786 -10.20 33.68 -44.96
N PRO A 787 -9.38 34.72 -44.66
CA PRO A 787 -7.94 34.58 -44.54
C PRO A 787 -7.49 33.67 -43.39
N ASN A 788 -8.27 33.53 -42.32
CA ASN A 788 -7.89 32.75 -41.14
C ASN A 788 -8.64 31.42 -41.12
N ILE A 789 -7.91 30.32 -41.21
CA ILE A 789 -8.41 28.94 -41.10
C ILE A 789 -7.98 28.38 -39.75
N ARG A 790 -8.94 27.83 -39.01
CA ARG A 790 -8.71 27.29 -37.67
C ARG A 790 -8.60 25.76 -37.73
N VAL A 791 -7.54 25.20 -37.16
CA VAL A 791 -7.32 23.74 -37.08
C VAL A 791 -7.32 23.33 -35.61
N ILE A 792 -8.20 22.40 -35.25
CA ILE A 792 -8.42 21.95 -33.87
C ILE A 792 -8.45 20.42 -33.83
N PRO A 793 -7.56 19.75 -33.08
CA PRO A 793 -7.73 18.35 -32.77
C PRO A 793 -8.93 18.16 -31.82
N LEU A 794 -9.86 17.27 -32.17
CA LEU A 794 -11.02 16.86 -31.39
C LEU A 794 -10.89 15.40 -30.92
N ASN A 795 -11.69 15.02 -29.92
CA ASN A 795 -11.78 13.65 -29.41
C ASN A 795 -10.47 13.05 -28.90
N TRP A 796 -9.47 13.88 -28.56
CA TRP A 796 -8.22 13.44 -27.93
C TRP A 796 -8.39 12.88 -26.51
N TRP A 797 -9.56 13.11 -25.89
CA TRP A 797 -9.96 12.54 -24.60
C TRP A 797 -10.80 11.25 -24.74
N SER A 798 -11.12 10.82 -25.96
CA SER A 798 -11.95 9.63 -26.21
C SER A 798 -11.09 8.39 -26.48
N GLU A 799 -11.65 7.19 -26.29
CA GLU A 799 -11.02 5.93 -26.72
C GLU A 799 -10.91 5.82 -28.25
N LYS A 800 -11.69 6.61 -28.98
CA LYS A 800 -11.60 6.72 -30.45
C LYS A 800 -10.36 7.51 -30.84
N ASN A 801 -9.80 7.22 -32.02
CA ASN A 801 -8.66 7.98 -32.55
C ASN A 801 -8.97 9.48 -32.56
N ALA A 802 -7.99 10.28 -32.16
CA ALA A 802 -8.11 11.74 -32.21
C ALA A 802 -8.40 12.17 -33.65
N GLN A 803 -9.40 13.03 -33.81
CA GLN A 803 -9.83 13.57 -35.08
C GLN A 803 -9.33 15.01 -35.19
N VAL A 804 -9.25 15.57 -36.39
CA VAL A 804 -8.88 16.98 -36.58
C VAL A 804 -10.01 17.66 -37.31
N VAL A 805 -10.48 18.78 -36.77
CA VAL A 805 -11.44 19.64 -37.44
C VAL A 805 -10.74 20.88 -37.96
N THR A 806 -10.87 21.10 -39.27
CA THR A 806 -10.43 22.31 -39.95
C THR A 806 -11.66 23.14 -40.29
N CYS A 807 -11.77 24.32 -39.68
CA CYS A 807 -12.88 25.25 -39.91
C CYS A 807 -12.48 26.35 -40.88
N VAL A 808 -13.24 26.48 -41.98
CA VAL A 808 -13.08 27.51 -43.00
C VAL A 808 -14.34 28.36 -43.06
N LYS A 809 -14.19 29.69 -42.86
CA LYS A 809 -15.31 30.63 -43.00
C LYS A 809 -15.42 31.14 -44.44
N LEU A 810 -16.62 31.11 -45.01
CA LEU A 810 -16.86 31.55 -46.39
C LEU A 810 -17.16 33.06 -46.47
N LYS A 811 -16.66 33.73 -47.52
CA LYS A 811 -16.72 35.19 -47.66
C LYS A 811 -18.03 35.74 -48.26
N TYR A 812 -18.69 34.99 -49.14
CA TYR A 812 -19.75 35.51 -50.03
C TYR A 812 -21.10 34.81 -49.92
N VAL A 813 -21.39 34.12 -48.81
CA VAL A 813 -22.68 33.44 -48.64
C VAL A 813 -23.64 34.36 -47.89
N GLN A 814 -24.72 34.78 -48.56
CA GLN A 814 -25.87 35.38 -47.90
C GLN A 814 -26.65 34.27 -47.18
N GLN A 815 -27.19 34.58 -46.00
CA GLN A 815 -28.14 33.69 -45.33
C GLN A 815 -29.34 33.45 -46.27
N PRO A 816 -29.85 32.22 -46.42
CA PRO A 816 -31.01 31.95 -47.26
C PRO A 816 -32.19 32.82 -46.79
N MET A 817 -32.59 33.78 -47.61
CA MET A 817 -33.73 34.66 -47.33
C MET A 817 -34.97 34.04 -47.97
N GLY A 818 -35.68 33.17 -47.23
CA GLY A 818 -36.93 32.56 -47.70
C GLY A 818 -37.52 31.57 -46.71
N LYS A 819 -38.85 31.57 -46.54
CA LYS A 819 -39.61 30.73 -45.59
C LYS A 819 -39.61 29.22 -45.89
N THR A 820 -38.81 28.76 -46.85
CA THR A 820 -38.64 27.35 -47.23
C THR A 820 -37.33 26.73 -46.75
N ALA A 821 -36.49 27.48 -46.02
CA ALA A 821 -35.33 26.91 -45.33
C ALA A 821 -35.81 25.99 -44.19
N GLY A 822 -35.51 24.70 -44.31
CA GLY A 822 -35.77 23.71 -43.27
C GLY A 822 -35.20 24.13 -41.92
N THR A 823 -35.83 23.66 -40.85
CA THR A 823 -35.64 24.03 -39.45
C THR A 823 -34.26 23.73 -38.84
N SER A 824 -33.23 23.41 -39.64
CA SER A 824 -31.89 23.01 -39.17
C SER A 824 -30.82 24.03 -39.54
N ALA A 825 -30.27 24.73 -38.54
CA ALA A 825 -29.16 25.68 -38.69
C ALA A 825 -27.85 25.04 -39.19
N VAL A 826 -27.68 23.73 -39.00
CA VAL A 826 -26.50 22.96 -39.39
C VAL A 826 -26.89 21.92 -40.44
N ILE A 827 -26.20 21.94 -41.57
CA ILE A 827 -26.37 20.97 -42.64
C ILE A 827 -25.12 20.08 -42.73
N ARG A 828 -25.32 18.79 -43.00
CA ARG A 828 -24.23 17.81 -43.08
C ARG A 828 -24.22 17.16 -44.47
N PRO A 829 -23.49 17.75 -45.44
CA PRO A 829 -23.39 17.19 -46.78
C PRO A 829 -22.74 15.79 -46.81
N SER A 830 -21.77 15.54 -45.94
CA SER A 830 -21.09 14.25 -45.85
C SER A 830 -20.72 13.90 -44.41
N LYS A 831 -20.31 12.65 -44.16
CA LYS A 831 -19.83 12.23 -42.82
C LYS A 831 -18.65 13.09 -42.31
N ARG A 832 -17.89 13.70 -43.23
CA ARG A 832 -16.67 14.47 -42.94
C ARG A 832 -16.85 15.98 -43.05
N ILE A 833 -18.01 16.48 -43.46
CA ILE A 833 -18.24 17.90 -43.70
C ILE A 833 -19.48 18.35 -42.96
N ILE A 834 -19.34 19.40 -42.16
CA ILE A 834 -20.43 20.04 -41.44
C ILE A 834 -20.46 21.50 -41.89
N TYR A 835 -21.63 21.99 -42.27
CA TYR A 835 -21.83 23.36 -42.69
C TYR A 835 -22.81 24.07 -41.78
N ASP A 836 -22.34 25.14 -41.15
CA ASP A 836 -23.17 26.03 -40.39
C ASP A 836 -23.67 27.17 -41.28
N THR A 837 -24.98 27.19 -41.53
CA THR A 837 -25.64 28.21 -42.36
C THR A 837 -25.71 29.57 -41.67
N THR A 838 -25.63 29.61 -40.33
CA THR A 838 -25.75 30.84 -39.54
C THR A 838 -24.43 31.60 -39.49
N GLU A 839 -23.32 30.90 -39.29
CA GLU A 839 -21.97 31.48 -39.20
C GLU A 839 -21.20 31.44 -40.53
N ALA A 840 -21.74 30.76 -41.55
CA ALA A 840 -21.10 30.48 -42.83
C ALA A 840 -19.74 29.76 -42.68
N VAL A 841 -19.65 28.84 -41.74
CA VAL A 841 -18.44 28.05 -41.44
C VAL A 841 -18.61 26.63 -41.96
N VAL A 842 -17.63 26.16 -42.74
CA VAL A 842 -17.50 24.77 -43.18
C VAL A 842 -16.43 24.10 -42.31
N SER A 843 -16.83 23.06 -41.58
CA SER A 843 -15.97 22.25 -40.73
C SER A 843 -15.68 20.91 -41.40
N PHE A 844 -14.40 20.67 -41.70
CA PHE A 844 -13.89 19.43 -42.27
C PHE A 844 -13.34 18.55 -41.17
N LEU A 845 -13.88 17.34 -41.02
CA LEU A 845 -13.48 16.35 -40.03
C LEU A 845 -12.55 15.31 -40.67
N SER A 846 -11.28 15.35 -40.29
CA SER A 846 -10.27 14.34 -40.61
C SER A 846 -10.25 13.27 -39.53
N GLU A 847 -10.24 12.00 -39.96
CA GLU A 847 -10.26 10.85 -39.03
C GLU A 847 -8.87 10.53 -38.47
N ASN A 848 -7.82 10.81 -39.25
CA ASN A 848 -6.44 10.54 -38.88
C ASN A 848 -5.67 11.84 -38.65
N VAL A 849 -5.10 12.00 -37.46
CA VAL A 849 -4.23 13.14 -37.15
C VAL A 849 -3.04 13.19 -38.10
N ASN A 850 -2.47 12.05 -38.50
CA ASN A 850 -1.23 11.98 -39.28
C ASN A 850 -1.37 12.38 -40.77
N THR A 851 -2.58 12.34 -41.34
CA THR A 851 -2.90 12.65 -42.74
C THR A 851 -3.91 13.80 -42.88
N CYS A 852 -4.13 14.56 -41.80
CA CYS A 852 -5.22 15.52 -41.69
C CYS A 852 -5.22 16.61 -42.77
N VAL A 853 -4.03 17.11 -43.16
CA VAL A 853 -3.93 18.17 -44.17
C VAL A 853 -4.28 17.64 -45.57
N ASP A 854 -3.92 16.40 -45.90
CA ASP A 854 -4.25 15.80 -47.22
C ASP A 854 -5.74 15.52 -47.33
N GLU A 855 -6.32 14.92 -46.27
CA GLU A 855 -7.77 14.68 -46.18
C GLU A 855 -8.55 16.00 -46.32
N PHE A 856 -8.08 17.08 -45.68
CA PHE A 856 -8.69 18.40 -45.81
C PHE A 856 -8.64 18.94 -47.24
N LEU A 857 -7.50 18.88 -47.92
CA LEU A 857 -7.35 19.40 -49.28
C LEU A 857 -8.22 18.63 -50.29
N GLU A 858 -8.33 17.31 -50.11
CA GLU A 858 -9.19 16.47 -50.93
C GLU A 858 -10.68 16.82 -50.76
N GLU A 859 -11.14 16.96 -49.51
CA GLU A 859 -12.54 17.33 -49.21
C GLU A 859 -12.86 18.77 -49.64
N TRP A 860 -11.91 19.71 -49.50
CA TRP A 860 -12.05 21.07 -50.01
C TRP A 860 -12.26 21.09 -51.53
N ALA A 861 -11.49 20.29 -52.27
CA ALA A 861 -11.61 20.21 -53.72
C ALA A 861 -13.00 19.75 -54.17
N ARG A 862 -13.65 18.82 -53.44
CA ARG A 862 -15.01 18.35 -53.75
C ARG A 862 -16.05 19.45 -53.63
N VAL A 863 -16.01 20.23 -52.54
CA VAL A 863 -17.01 21.26 -52.23
C VAL A 863 -16.76 22.60 -52.93
N SER A 864 -15.51 22.87 -53.31
CA SER A 864 -15.10 24.11 -53.97
C SER A 864 -15.93 24.49 -55.21
N LYS A 865 -16.36 23.50 -56.02
CA LYS A 865 -17.11 23.72 -57.27
C LYS A 865 -18.48 24.37 -57.02
N MET A 866 -19.19 23.91 -55.99
CA MET A 866 -20.51 24.46 -55.63
C MET A 866 -20.40 25.85 -55.00
N VAL A 867 -19.35 26.08 -54.20
CA VAL A 867 -19.04 27.41 -53.65
C VAL A 867 -18.75 28.41 -54.78
N VAL A 868 -18.12 27.99 -55.88
CA VAL A 868 -17.90 28.83 -57.08
C VAL A 868 -19.21 29.18 -57.76
N ILE A 869 -20.11 28.21 -57.99
CA ILE A 869 -21.42 28.46 -58.62
C ILE A 869 -22.23 29.46 -57.79
N ALA A 870 -22.36 29.21 -56.48
CA ALA A 870 -23.12 30.08 -55.59
C ALA A 870 -22.54 31.51 -55.52
N ARG A 871 -21.21 31.65 -55.52
CA ARG A 871 -20.54 32.95 -55.60
C ARG A 871 -20.89 33.67 -56.90
N GLU A 872 -20.77 33.02 -58.05
CA GLU A 872 -21.03 33.65 -59.35
C GLU A 872 -22.49 34.10 -59.46
N VAL A 873 -23.46 33.29 -59.02
CA VAL A 873 -24.87 33.68 -58.94
C VAL A 873 -25.06 34.89 -58.02
N ALA A 874 -24.46 34.87 -56.83
CA ALA A 874 -24.53 35.98 -55.90
C ALA A 874 -23.87 37.26 -56.46
N GLN A 875 -22.85 37.13 -57.31
CA GLN A 875 -22.25 38.26 -58.03
C GLN A 875 -23.15 38.77 -59.16
N MET A 876 -23.79 37.87 -59.93
CA MET A 876 -24.71 38.24 -61.01
C MET A 876 -25.89 39.08 -60.52
N SER A 877 -26.42 38.76 -59.32
CA SER A 877 -27.51 39.54 -58.69
C SER A 877 -27.15 41.02 -58.44
N LYS A 878 -25.86 41.34 -58.35
CA LYS A 878 -25.37 42.72 -58.08
C LYS A 878 -25.18 43.56 -59.34
N THR A 879 -25.22 42.94 -60.52
CA THR A 879 -25.03 43.64 -61.81
C THR A 879 -26.35 44.29 -62.25
N LYS A 880 -26.31 45.55 -62.70
CA LYS A 880 -27.52 46.37 -62.99
C LYS A 880 -28.47 45.75 -64.03
N ASP A 881 -27.97 44.94 -64.97
CA ASP A 881 -28.75 44.33 -66.06
C ASP A 881 -29.49 43.03 -65.66
N LYS A 882 -29.25 42.50 -64.44
CA LYS A 882 -29.72 41.17 -64.01
C LYS A 882 -30.28 41.16 -62.58
N LYS A 883 -31.18 42.10 -62.24
CA LYS A 883 -31.78 42.22 -60.89
C LYS A 883 -32.72 41.09 -60.49
N ASP A 884 -33.23 40.32 -61.45
CA ASP A 884 -34.20 39.23 -61.19
C ASP A 884 -33.54 37.92 -60.77
N ILE A 885 -32.20 37.87 -60.72
CA ILE A 885 -31.45 36.69 -60.30
C ILE A 885 -31.29 36.70 -58.78
N SER A 886 -31.91 35.76 -58.10
CA SER A 886 -31.77 35.58 -56.65
C SER A 886 -31.35 34.16 -56.31
N LEU A 887 -30.30 34.03 -55.50
CA LEU A 887 -29.92 32.75 -54.89
C LEU A 887 -30.98 32.38 -53.83
N LEU A 888 -31.63 31.24 -53.99
CA LEU A 888 -32.72 30.79 -53.11
C LEU A 888 -32.22 29.83 -52.04
N SER A 889 -31.51 28.79 -52.46
CA SER A 889 -30.96 27.79 -51.56
C SER A 889 -29.55 27.37 -51.97
N PHE A 890 -28.72 27.10 -50.96
CA PHE A 890 -27.33 26.66 -51.13
C PHE A 890 -27.02 25.61 -50.06
N ASP A 891 -26.68 24.41 -50.50
CA ASP A 891 -26.45 23.26 -49.60
C ASP A 891 -25.10 22.55 -49.84
N LEU A 892 -24.07 23.26 -50.33
CA LEU A 892 -22.74 22.73 -50.70
C LEU A 892 -22.73 21.60 -51.76
N GLN A 893 -23.85 20.94 -52.03
CA GLN A 893 -24.12 19.91 -53.04
C GLN A 893 -25.13 20.40 -54.08
N THR A 894 -26.09 21.23 -53.63
CA THR A 894 -27.16 21.78 -54.46
C THR A 894 -27.13 23.31 -54.40
N VAL A 895 -27.34 23.95 -55.55
CA VAL A 895 -27.48 25.41 -55.66
C VAL A 895 -28.77 25.68 -56.42
N GLU A 896 -29.73 26.31 -55.76
CA GLU A 896 -31.00 26.71 -56.36
C GLU A 896 -31.05 28.23 -56.48
N PHE A 897 -31.34 28.71 -57.68
CA PHE A 897 -31.49 30.14 -57.91
C PHE A 897 -32.58 30.42 -58.93
N ALA A 898 -33.20 31.58 -58.77
CA ALA A 898 -34.15 32.13 -59.74
C ALA A 898 -33.36 32.78 -60.89
N TYR A 899 -33.70 32.45 -62.14
CA TYR A 899 -33.07 33.08 -63.31
C TYR A 899 -33.95 34.14 -63.97
N ALA A 900 -35.26 34.10 -63.78
CA ALA A 900 -36.23 35.12 -64.23
C ALA A 900 -37.55 35.00 -63.45
N GLU A 901 -38.05 36.07 -62.84
CA GLU A 901 -39.32 36.13 -62.08
C GLU A 901 -39.54 34.89 -61.18
N ASP A 902 -40.55 34.08 -61.47
CA ASP A 902 -40.92 32.88 -60.73
C ASP A 902 -40.19 31.61 -61.23
N TYR A 903 -39.27 31.68 -62.18
CA TYR A 903 -38.58 30.52 -62.75
C TYR A 903 -37.25 30.22 -62.07
N THR A 904 -37.09 28.98 -61.63
CA THR A 904 -35.94 28.51 -60.86
C THR A 904 -35.22 27.35 -61.52
N VAL A 905 -33.91 27.30 -61.27
CA VAL A 905 -33.04 26.19 -61.64
C VAL A 905 -32.27 25.73 -60.42
N SER A 906 -32.30 24.43 -60.14
CA SER A 906 -31.45 23.79 -59.14
C SER A 906 -30.35 23.00 -59.84
N ILE A 907 -29.10 23.28 -59.49
CA ILE A 907 -27.92 22.57 -59.98
C ILE A 907 -27.44 21.65 -58.86
N THR A 908 -27.37 20.35 -59.13
CA THR A 908 -26.88 19.36 -58.16
C THR A 908 -25.68 18.61 -58.73
N THR A 909 -24.61 18.42 -57.94
CA THR A 909 -23.52 17.51 -58.32
C THR A 909 -23.82 16.09 -57.90
N SER A 910 -23.89 15.16 -58.85
CA SER A 910 -23.93 13.73 -58.56
C SER A 910 -22.53 13.20 -58.27
N GLU A 911 -22.38 12.43 -57.18
CA GLU A 911 -21.12 11.83 -56.76
C GLU A 911 -20.66 10.77 -57.75
N ASP A 912 -19.49 10.96 -58.39
CA ASP A 912 -18.74 9.84 -58.97
C ASP A 912 -17.24 10.03 -58.74
N ARG A 913 -16.61 8.96 -58.24
CA ARG A 913 -15.24 8.95 -57.67
C ARG A 913 -14.12 8.99 -58.72
N SER A 914 -14.37 9.46 -59.93
CA SER A 914 -13.46 9.25 -61.05
C SER A 914 -13.58 10.30 -62.14
N SER A 915 -13.17 11.54 -61.85
CA SER A 915 -12.30 12.32 -62.76
C SER A 915 -12.02 13.71 -62.18
N ILE A 916 -10.77 14.15 -62.29
CA ILE A 916 -10.31 15.49 -61.92
C ILE A 916 -10.90 16.58 -62.85
N THR A 917 -11.55 16.19 -63.96
CA THR A 917 -11.92 17.11 -65.05
C THR A 917 -13.37 17.05 -65.55
N GLY A 918 -14.23 16.14 -65.07
CA GLY A 918 -15.62 16.05 -65.54
C GLY A 918 -16.64 15.97 -64.41
N ALA A 919 -17.07 17.10 -63.85
CA ALA A 919 -18.20 17.12 -62.92
C ALA A 919 -19.51 16.85 -63.68
N LYS A 920 -20.27 15.85 -63.25
CA LYS A 920 -21.64 15.63 -63.72
C LYS A 920 -22.57 16.54 -62.91
N PHE A 921 -23.12 17.53 -63.60
CA PHE A 921 -24.16 18.40 -63.07
C PHE A 921 -25.50 17.85 -63.53
N ASP A 922 -26.45 17.72 -62.61
CA ASP A 922 -27.86 17.50 -62.93
C ASP A 922 -28.61 18.82 -62.70
N LEU A 923 -29.47 19.18 -63.64
CA LEU A 923 -30.27 20.41 -63.61
C LEU A 923 -31.71 20.01 -63.33
N ARG A 924 -32.41 20.72 -62.45
CA ARG A 924 -33.86 20.61 -62.35
C ARG A 924 -34.49 21.98 -62.44
N PHE A 925 -35.57 22.06 -63.19
CA PHE A 925 -36.29 23.31 -63.41
C PHE A 925 -37.57 23.31 -62.60
N SER A 926 -37.85 24.42 -61.91
CA SER A 926 -39.03 24.55 -61.05
C SER A 926 -39.60 25.98 -61.17
N ARG A 927 -40.74 26.22 -60.50
CA ARG A 927 -41.31 27.58 -60.33
C ARG A 927 -41.50 27.93 -58.84
N ILE A 928 -41.31 29.21 -58.49
CA ILE A 928 -41.48 29.77 -57.15
C ILE A 928 -42.98 29.92 -56.84
N ARG A 929 -43.40 29.46 -55.65
CA ARG A 929 -44.80 29.58 -55.19
C ARG A 929 -45.17 31.04 -54.84
N SER A 930 -45.99 31.70 -55.66
CA SER A 930 -46.72 32.89 -55.22
C SER A 930 -47.93 32.48 -54.38
N THR A 931 -47.90 32.76 -53.07
CA THR A 931 -48.99 32.40 -52.14
C THR A 931 -50.16 33.38 -52.30
N ARG A 932 -51.05 33.14 -53.27
CA ARG A 932 -52.46 33.53 -53.16
C ARG A 932 -53.29 32.30 -52.74
N ARG A 933 -54.06 32.51 -51.69
CA ARG A 933 -54.68 31.49 -50.83
C ARG A 933 -55.83 30.78 -51.57
N GLY A 934 -55.79 29.44 -51.63
CA GLY A 934 -57.00 28.62 -51.47
C GLY A 934 -57.77 28.15 -52.71
N LEU A 935 -57.12 27.67 -53.77
CA LEU A 935 -57.74 26.73 -54.70
C LEU A 935 -56.83 25.50 -54.94
N THR A 936 -57.47 24.34 -55.06
CA THR A 936 -56.86 23.03 -55.34
C THR A 936 -56.07 23.05 -56.64
N PRO A 937 -54.83 22.56 -56.68
CA PRO A 937 -53.97 22.70 -57.85
C PRO A 937 -54.23 21.60 -58.89
N ASP A 938 -54.59 22.00 -60.11
CA ASP A 938 -54.37 21.16 -61.29
C ASP A 938 -52.85 21.03 -61.50
N SER A 939 -52.37 19.79 -61.68
CA SER A 939 -50.95 19.43 -61.77
C SER A 939 -50.17 20.16 -62.86
N ASP A 940 -50.87 20.75 -63.84
CA ASP A 940 -50.29 21.28 -65.07
C ASP A 940 -49.99 22.79 -64.99
N GLU A 941 -50.43 23.51 -63.94
CA GLU A 941 -50.12 24.94 -63.79
C GLU A 941 -48.66 25.23 -63.39
N TRP A 942 -47.93 24.22 -62.89
CA TRP A 942 -46.63 24.42 -62.24
C TRP A 942 -45.42 23.89 -63.00
N PHE A 943 -45.65 23.44 -64.23
CA PHE A 943 -44.60 22.97 -65.13
C PHE A 943 -43.65 24.10 -65.54
N ASN A 944 -42.34 23.91 -65.33
CA ASN A 944 -41.32 24.76 -65.93
C ASN A 944 -40.97 24.17 -67.30
N PRO A 945 -41.31 24.83 -68.41
CA PRO A 945 -41.17 24.22 -69.72
C PRO A 945 -39.71 24.20 -70.23
N HIS A 946 -38.75 24.71 -69.45
CA HIS A 946 -37.33 24.43 -69.68
C HIS A 946 -36.89 23.02 -69.25
N ASP A 947 -37.74 22.30 -68.50
CA ASP A 947 -37.49 20.91 -68.10
C ASP A 947 -37.35 19.99 -69.33
N ASP A 948 -38.15 20.23 -70.39
CA ASP A 948 -38.04 19.49 -71.66
C ASP A 948 -36.69 19.69 -72.38
N ALA A 949 -35.97 20.77 -72.05
CA ALA A 949 -34.65 21.09 -72.61
C ALA A 949 -33.48 20.72 -71.68
N GLU A 950 -33.74 20.13 -70.51
CA GLU A 950 -32.74 19.73 -69.51
C GLU A 950 -31.50 19.02 -70.09
N PRO A 951 -31.61 17.97 -70.93
CA PRO A 951 -30.44 17.23 -71.40
C PRO A 951 -29.48 18.11 -72.23
N PHE A 952 -30.01 19.06 -72.99
CA PHE A 952 -29.21 19.98 -73.80
C PHE A 952 -28.62 21.13 -72.98
N LEU A 953 -29.36 21.60 -71.97
CA LEU A 953 -28.91 22.66 -71.06
C LEU A 953 -27.79 22.16 -70.12
N ARG A 954 -27.82 20.88 -69.76
CA ARG A 954 -26.77 20.21 -68.98
C ARG A 954 -25.41 20.24 -69.68
N ASP A 955 -25.40 20.06 -70.99
CA ASP A 955 -24.15 20.01 -71.77
C ASP A 955 -23.47 21.39 -71.88
N VAL A 956 -24.20 22.49 -71.69
CA VAL A 956 -23.63 23.85 -71.67
C VAL A 956 -22.64 24.03 -70.51
N LEU A 957 -22.90 23.41 -69.35
CA LEU A 957 -21.99 23.42 -68.22
C LEU A 957 -20.76 22.52 -68.43
N ARG A 958 -20.85 21.51 -69.31
CA ARG A 958 -19.76 20.56 -69.61
C ARG A 958 -18.80 21.08 -70.68
N GLN A 959 -19.29 21.81 -71.69
CA GLN A 959 -18.49 22.23 -72.86
C GLN A 959 -17.59 23.44 -72.61
N GLY A 960 -17.75 24.17 -71.51
CA GLY A 960 -16.90 25.33 -71.22
C GLY A 960 -15.51 24.94 -70.73
N HIS A 961 -14.50 25.12 -71.57
CA HIS A 961 -13.08 24.84 -71.37
C HIS A 961 -12.53 25.24 -69.97
N GLY A 962 -12.66 24.35 -68.98
CA GLY A 962 -11.95 24.41 -67.69
C GLY A 962 -12.34 25.53 -66.71
N ARG A 963 -13.23 26.46 -67.09
CA ARG A 963 -13.69 27.56 -66.22
C ARG A 963 -15.20 27.51 -66.05
N LEU A 964 -15.65 27.13 -64.84
CA LEU A 964 -17.07 26.96 -64.51
C LEU A 964 -17.86 28.27 -64.53
N ALA A 965 -17.21 29.40 -64.18
CA ALA A 965 -17.84 30.72 -64.13
C ALA A 965 -18.44 31.16 -65.49
N PRO A 966 -17.69 31.27 -66.60
CA PRO A 966 -18.24 31.71 -67.90
C PRO A 966 -19.31 30.77 -68.47
N SER A 967 -19.22 29.46 -68.20
CA SER A 967 -20.24 28.48 -68.60
C SER A 967 -21.57 28.73 -67.90
N LEU A 968 -21.55 29.13 -66.63
CA LEU A 968 -22.73 29.48 -65.86
C LEU A 968 -23.40 30.76 -66.39
N HIS A 969 -22.61 31.80 -66.73
CA HIS A 969 -23.13 33.01 -67.38
C HIS A 969 -23.85 32.68 -68.69
N ARG A 970 -23.25 31.82 -69.51
CA ARG A 970 -23.83 31.36 -70.78
C ARG A 970 -25.13 30.57 -70.58
N LEU A 971 -25.20 29.71 -69.57
CA LEU A 971 -26.43 28.97 -69.24
C LEU A 971 -27.57 29.92 -68.86
N VAL A 972 -27.28 30.89 -67.99
CA VAL A 972 -28.28 31.88 -67.54
C VAL A 972 -28.77 32.75 -68.70
N ASP A 973 -27.89 33.18 -69.59
CA ASP A 973 -28.27 33.99 -70.76
C ASP A 973 -29.18 33.20 -71.71
N ILE A 974 -28.84 31.94 -71.99
CA ILE A 974 -29.68 31.04 -72.79
C ILE A 974 -31.08 30.86 -72.17
N LEU A 975 -31.15 30.61 -70.86
CA LEU A 975 -32.42 30.42 -70.15
C LEU A 975 -33.29 31.68 -70.22
N ARG A 976 -32.71 32.88 -70.03
CA ARG A 976 -33.46 34.13 -70.12
C ARG A 976 -33.91 34.43 -71.54
N ASP A 977 -33.13 34.10 -72.56
CA ASP A 977 -33.45 34.40 -73.96
C ASP A 977 -34.52 33.46 -74.52
N THR A 978 -34.49 32.19 -74.11
CA THR A 978 -35.46 31.18 -74.54
C THR A 978 -36.80 31.28 -73.80
N LEU A 979 -36.88 31.91 -72.63
CA LEU A 979 -38.10 32.01 -71.81
C LEU A 979 -39.33 32.51 -72.59
N SER A 980 -39.18 33.55 -73.42
CA SER A 980 -40.28 34.11 -74.22
C SER A 980 -40.84 33.14 -75.27
N ILE A 981 -39.97 32.27 -75.81
CA ILE A 981 -40.33 31.23 -76.79
C ILE A 981 -41.11 30.14 -76.07
N VAL A 982 -40.52 29.62 -74.99
CA VAL A 982 -41.05 28.45 -74.30
C VAL A 982 -42.38 28.77 -73.58
N THR A 983 -42.52 29.96 -72.97
CA THR A 983 -43.80 30.37 -72.37
C THR A 983 -44.93 30.49 -73.38
N GLY A 984 -44.67 30.97 -74.59
CA GLY A 984 -45.71 31.05 -75.61
C GLY A 984 -46.03 29.71 -76.26
N LEU A 985 -45.07 28.78 -76.36
CA LEU A 985 -45.32 27.40 -76.81
C LEU A 985 -46.21 26.64 -75.81
N GLU A 986 -45.92 26.79 -74.52
CA GLU A 986 -46.71 26.20 -73.45
C GLU A 986 -48.15 26.77 -73.41
N GLU A 987 -48.32 28.08 -73.66
CA GLU A 987 -49.66 28.67 -73.79
C GLU A 987 -50.43 28.09 -74.98
N ILE A 988 -49.77 27.86 -76.12
CA ILE A 988 -50.39 27.23 -77.30
C ILE A 988 -50.82 25.80 -77.00
N ARG A 989 -49.94 25.02 -76.34
CA ARG A 989 -50.25 23.66 -75.90
C ARG A 989 -51.47 23.63 -74.98
N LYS A 990 -51.49 24.48 -73.94
CA LYS A 990 -52.63 24.59 -73.01
C LYS A 990 -53.92 25.10 -73.65
N GLU A 991 -53.83 26.02 -74.62
CA GLU A 991 -54.99 26.47 -75.41
C GLU A 991 -55.57 25.29 -76.22
N SER A 992 -54.72 24.42 -76.77
CA SER A 992 -55.16 23.22 -77.52
C SER A 992 -55.80 22.13 -76.66
N GLU A 993 -55.33 21.95 -75.41
CA GLU A 993 -55.84 20.93 -74.48
C GLU A 993 -57.20 21.31 -73.84
N LYS A 994 -57.58 22.60 -73.82
CA LYS A 994 -58.81 23.09 -73.18
C LYS A 994 -60.08 22.98 -74.03
N GLU A 995 -59.97 22.82 -75.35
CA GLU A 995 -61.13 22.68 -76.26
C GLU A 995 -61.29 21.20 -76.68
N GLU A 996 -62.40 20.54 -76.27
CA GLU A 996 -62.66 19.09 -76.50
C GLU A 996 -62.64 18.65 -77.99
N ASN A 997 -62.71 19.58 -78.95
CA ASN A 997 -62.76 19.30 -80.39
C ASN A 997 -61.44 19.52 -81.14
N ASN A 998 -60.36 19.94 -80.48
CA ASN A 998 -59.06 20.19 -81.14
C ASN A 998 -58.13 18.96 -81.03
N LEU A 999 -57.44 18.64 -82.13
CA LEU A 999 -56.32 17.68 -82.11
C LEU A 999 -55.15 18.24 -81.28
N PRO A 1000 -54.52 17.44 -80.40
CA PRO A 1000 -53.47 17.94 -79.51
C PRO A 1000 -52.24 18.41 -80.30
N VAL A 1001 -51.64 19.51 -79.86
CA VAL A 1001 -50.39 20.04 -80.41
C VAL A 1001 -49.24 19.65 -79.47
N ASP A 1002 -48.17 19.07 -80.02
CA ASP A 1002 -47.03 18.60 -79.23
C ASP A 1002 -45.81 19.52 -79.40
N THR A 1003 -45.04 19.69 -78.32
CA THR A 1003 -43.87 20.58 -78.26
C THR A 1003 -42.66 19.83 -77.72
N PHE A 1004 -41.52 19.90 -78.40
CA PHE A 1004 -40.27 19.34 -77.86
C PHE A 1004 -39.04 20.18 -78.20
N ALA A 1005 -38.02 20.08 -77.36
CA ALA A 1005 -36.73 20.73 -77.56
C ALA A 1005 -35.79 19.88 -78.44
N LYS A 1006 -35.11 20.52 -79.39
CA LYS A 1006 -34.07 19.91 -80.24
C LYS A 1006 -32.64 20.24 -79.79
N SER A 1007 -32.45 21.41 -79.19
CA SER A 1007 -31.17 21.85 -78.60
C SER A 1007 -31.42 22.99 -77.60
N ALA A 1008 -30.37 23.50 -76.94
CA ALA A 1008 -30.41 24.55 -75.89
C ALA A 1008 -30.89 25.95 -76.36
N GLY A 1009 -31.73 26.02 -77.38
CA GLY A 1009 -32.33 27.23 -77.95
C GLY A 1009 -33.11 26.95 -79.22
N TRP A 1010 -33.51 25.69 -79.45
CA TRP A 1010 -34.27 25.27 -80.62
C TRP A 1010 -35.43 24.37 -80.17
N TYR A 1011 -36.64 24.83 -80.43
CA TYR A 1011 -37.89 24.16 -80.07
C TYR A 1011 -38.70 23.86 -81.34
N ARG A 1012 -39.46 22.77 -81.33
CA ARG A 1012 -40.37 22.39 -82.42
C ARG A 1012 -41.79 22.24 -81.89
N LEU A 1013 -42.74 22.78 -82.65
CA LEU A 1013 -44.18 22.61 -82.49
C LEU A 1013 -44.66 21.67 -83.59
N ILE A 1014 -45.35 20.57 -83.26
CA ILE A 1014 -45.95 19.65 -84.23
C ILE A 1014 -47.46 19.66 -84.04
N TYR A 1015 -48.20 19.86 -85.13
CA TYR A 1015 -49.67 19.81 -85.13
C TYR A 1015 -50.15 18.34 -85.08
N GLY A 1016 -51.33 18.09 -84.53
CA GLY A 1016 -51.81 16.73 -84.22
C GLY A 1016 -52.00 15.78 -85.42
N ASP A 1017 -51.82 16.25 -86.66
CA ASP A 1017 -51.75 15.39 -87.84
C ASP A 1017 -50.36 14.75 -88.04
N LEU A 1018 -49.36 15.13 -87.22
CA LEU A 1018 -47.95 14.73 -87.27
C LEU A 1018 -47.26 14.99 -88.63
N ARG A 1019 -47.93 15.69 -89.55
CA ARG A 1019 -47.43 15.98 -90.90
C ARG A 1019 -46.89 17.39 -91.01
N HIS A 1020 -47.36 18.34 -90.20
CA HIS A 1020 -46.93 19.74 -90.25
C HIS A 1020 -46.28 20.18 -88.93
N GLY A 1021 -45.28 21.06 -89.00
CA GLY A 1021 -44.64 21.61 -87.80
C GLY A 1021 -43.98 22.97 -88.00
N LEU A 1022 -43.68 23.64 -86.90
CA LEU A 1022 -42.95 24.91 -86.85
C LEU A 1022 -41.71 24.79 -85.96
N ASP A 1023 -40.57 25.27 -86.46
CA ASP A 1023 -39.30 25.31 -85.73
C ASP A 1023 -39.03 26.73 -85.21
N PHE A 1024 -38.70 26.84 -83.93
CA PHE A 1024 -38.35 28.08 -83.23
C PHE A 1024 -36.89 28.02 -82.82
N ARG A 1025 -36.04 28.89 -83.38
CA ARG A 1025 -34.59 28.87 -83.13
C ARG A 1025 -34.07 30.22 -82.67
N LEU A 1026 -33.36 30.23 -81.55
CA LEU A 1026 -32.58 31.36 -81.06
C LEU A 1026 -31.31 31.52 -81.91
N LEU A 1027 -31.15 32.71 -82.50
CA LEU A 1027 -30.00 33.15 -83.28
C LEU A 1027 -29.12 34.10 -82.46
N SER A 1028 -27.93 34.39 -82.97
CA SER A 1028 -27.05 35.40 -82.38
C SER A 1028 -27.73 36.79 -82.33
N ASN A 1029 -27.44 37.53 -81.25
CA ASN A 1029 -28.01 38.84 -80.91
C ASN A 1029 -29.51 38.81 -80.52
N GLN A 1030 -29.95 37.80 -79.76
CA GLN A 1030 -31.32 37.71 -79.19
C GLN A 1030 -32.45 37.70 -80.22
N ARG A 1031 -32.13 37.35 -81.48
CA ARG A 1031 -33.11 37.20 -82.55
C ARG A 1031 -33.66 35.77 -82.55
N VAL A 1032 -34.92 35.62 -82.90
CA VAL A 1032 -35.60 34.31 -82.95
C VAL A 1032 -36.15 34.11 -84.35
N ALA A 1033 -35.85 32.96 -84.94
CA ALA A 1033 -36.41 32.54 -86.23
C ALA A 1033 -37.56 31.55 -85.98
N ILE A 1034 -38.72 31.83 -86.59
CA ILE A 1034 -39.89 30.95 -86.65
C ILE A 1034 -39.98 30.44 -88.08
N LEU A 1035 -39.87 29.13 -88.27
CA LEU A 1035 -39.60 28.52 -89.57
C LEU A 1035 -40.54 27.34 -89.81
N ASP A 1036 -40.89 27.08 -91.06
CA ASP A 1036 -41.54 25.82 -91.41
C ASP A 1036 -40.58 24.64 -91.15
N ALA A 1037 -41.02 23.68 -90.35
CA ALA A 1037 -40.21 22.55 -89.91
C ALA A 1037 -39.94 21.50 -91.01
N SER A 1038 -40.65 21.57 -92.14
CA SER A 1038 -40.41 20.75 -93.35
C SER A 1038 -39.11 21.11 -94.07
N HIS A 1039 -38.64 22.36 -93.91
CA HIS A 1039 -37.41 22.84 -94.54
C HIS A 1039 -36.23 22.76 -93.58
N SER A 1040 -35.23 21.94 -93.92
CA SER A 1040 -33.95 21.93 -93.20
C SER A 1040 -33.10 23.12 -93.64
N LEU A 1041 -32.84 24.01 -92.69
CA LEU A 1041 -31.93 25.16 -92.80
C LEU A 1041 -30.48 24.82 -93.23
N PHE A 1042 -30.12 23.54 -93.26
CA PHE A 1042 -28.77 23.07 -93.56
C PHE A 1042 -28.60 22.54 -95.00
N ASN A 1043 -29.66 22.53 -95.83
CA ASN A 1043 -29.57 22.14 -97.25
C ASN A 1043 -29.53 23.36 -98.18
N GLY A 1044 -28.41 24.07 -98.14
CA GLY A 1044 -28.05 25.12 -99.10
C GLY A 1044 -26.55 25.12 -99.31
N SER A 1045 -26.11 24.76 -100.53
CA SER A 1045 -24.75 24.87 -101.08
C SER A 1045 -23.60 24.17 -100.35
N SER A 1046 -23.34 22.90 -100.68
CA SER A 1046 -21.98 22.39 -100.96
C SER A 1046 -22.02 20.92 -101.42
N SER A 1047 -22.26 20.70 -102.71
CA SER A 1047 -21.70 19.55 -103.39
C SER A 1047 -20.18 19.71 -103.42
N SER A 1048 -19.48 19.13 -102.45
CA SER A 1048 -18.16 18.50 -102.62
C SER A 1048 -17.53 18.19 -101.26
N ILE A 1049 -16.91 17.00 -101.23
CA ILE A 1049 -15.96 16.47 -100.23
C ILE A 1049 -16.54 15.45 -99.24
N ARG A 1050 -16.44 14.19 -99.69
CA ARG A 1050 -15.94 12.95 -99.02
C ARG A 1050 -16.67 12.50 -97.75
N GLY A 1051 -17.03 11.24 -97.55
CA GLY A 1051 -16.61 9.96 -98.14
C GLY A 1051 -16.91 8.85 -97.11
N SER A 1052 -17.00 7.59 -97.56
CA SER A 1052 -17.16 6.32 -96.81
C SER A 1052 -18.52 6.10 -96.12
N THR A 1053 -19.50 5.46 -96.80
CA THR A 1053 -19.74 4.00 -96.92
C THR A 1053 -20.45 3.41 -95.71
N ASP A 1054 -21.76 3.18 -95.82
CA ASP A 1054 -22.23 1.82 -96.04
C ASP A 1054 -23.63 1.77 -96.65
N SER A 1055 -23.75 0.81 -97.54
CA SER A 1055 -24.80 0.54 -98.52
C SER A 1055 -25.96 -0.28 -97.95
N VAL A 1056 -27.21 0.05 -98.32
CA VAL A 1056 -28.14 -0.87 -99.00
C VAL A 1056 -29.09 -0.05 -99.88
N MET A 1057 -29.11 -0.34 -101.17
CA MET A 1057 -30.11 0.16 -102.11
C MET A 1057 -31.43 -0.58 -101.91
N SER A 1058 -32.53 0.16 -101.82
CA SER A 1058 -33.86 -0.31 -102.26
C SER A 1058 -34.54 0.83 -103.04
N ASN A 1059 -35.26 0.45 -104.09
CA ASN A 1059 -35.80 1.31 -105.15
C ASN A 1059 -36.72 2.43 -104.64
N PRO A 1060 -36.82 3.58 -105.35
CA PRO A 1060 -37.43 4.81 -104.87
C PRO A 1060 -38.96 4.91 -105.06
N ASN A 1061 -39.72 3.81 -104.94
CA ASN A 1061 -41.16 3.85 -105.26
C ASN A 1061 -42.12 3.26 -104.23
N ASP A 1062 -41.68 2.82 -103.05
CA ASP A 1062 -42.61 2.35 -102.01
C ASP A 1062 -42.05 2.65 -100.61
N LEU A 1063 -42.25 3.88 -100.14
CA LEU A 1063 -42.24 4.28 -98.73
C LEU A 1063 -43.13 5.53 -98.60
N PRO A 1064 -44.16 5.55 -97.74
CA PRO A 1064 -44.97 6.75 -97.52
C PRO A 1064 -44.08 7.87 -96.98
N ASN A 1065 -44.19 9.08 -97.53
CA ASN A 1065 -43.48 10.30 -97.14
C ASN A 1065 -43.30 10.40 -95.61
N LEU A 1066 -42.16 9.95 -95.08
CA LEU A 1066 -41.83 9.90 -93.65
C LEU A 1066 -41.20 11.21 -93.13
N GLY A 1067 -41.47 12.32 -93.82
CA GLY A 1067 -40.99 13.67 -93.50
C GLY A 1067 -42.16 14.65 -93.37
N LEU A 1068 -41.95 15.72 -92.61
CA LEU A 1068 -42.93 16.80 -92.45
C LEU A 1068 -43.24 17.41 -93.83
N GLN A 1069 -44.53 17.59 -94.12
CA GLN A 1069 -45.03 18.26 -95.32
C GLN A 1069 -45.00 19.78 -95.14
N PRO A 1070 -44.76 20.56 -96.22
CA PRO A 1070 -44.77 22.01 -96.15
C PRO A 1070 -46.17 22.53 -95.86
N ILE A 1071 -46.28 23.56 -95.03
CA ILE A 1071 -47.57 24.17 -94.71
C ILE A 1071 -48.11 24.89 -95.96
N PRO A 1072 -49.34 24.59 -96.42
CA PRO A 1072 -49.89 25.20 -97.63
C PRO A 1072 -50.04 26.71 -97.47
N ASP A 1073 -49.58 27.47 -98.48
CA ASP A 1073 -49.59 28.94 -98.53
C ASP A 1073 -48.98 29.62 -97.30
N PHE A 1074 -47.90 29.07 -96.75
CA PHE A 1074 -47.26 29.58 -95.54
C PHE A 1074 -46.69 31.00 -95.70
N SER A 1075 -46.16 31.34 -96.88
CA SER A 1075 -45.64 32.68 -97.18
C SER A 1075 -46.74 33.77 -97.09
N ALA A 1076 -47.97 33.44 -97.47
CA ALA A 1076 -49.13 34.31 -97.30
C ALA A 1076 -49.50 34.46 -95.82
N VAL A 1077 -49.51 33.35 -95.07
CA VAL A 1077 -49.79 33.36 -93.62
C VAL A 1077 -48.78 34.21 -92.86
N ILE A 1078 -47.49 34.12 -93.20
CA ILE A 1078 -46.44 34.94 -92.61
C ILE A 1078 -46.67 36.41 -92.94
N ASN A 1079 -46.84 36.77 -94.21
CA ASN A 1079 -46.98 38.16 -94.63
C ASN A 1079 -48.20 38.83 -93.96
N GLU A 1080 -49.33 38.13 -93.86
CA GLU A 1080 -50.49 38.68 -93.15
C GLU A 1080 -50.28 38.77 -91.64
N SER A 1081 -49.66 37.75 -91.02
CA SER A 1081 -49.38 37.77 -89.58
C SER A 1081 -48.41 38.90 -89.21
N VAL A 1082 -47.45 39.18 -90.10
CA VAL A 1082 -46.48 40.27 -89.99
C VAL A 1082 -47.18 41.63 -90.14
N LEU A 1083 -48.03 41.80 -91.16
CA LEU A 1083 -48.78 43.04 -91.38
C LEU A 1083 -49.72 43.35 -90.20
N GLU A 1084 -50.40 42.34 -89.66
CA GLU A 1084 -51.26 42.51 -88.48
C GLU A 1084 -50.47 42.80 -87.20
N ALA A 1085 -49.29 42.23 -87.04
CA ALA A 1085 -48.42 42.52 -85.90
C ALA A 1085 -47.85 43.95 -85.96
N ILE A 1086 -47.55 44.46 -87.16
CA ILE A 1086 -47.15 45.86 -87.38
C ILE A 1086 -48.35 46.80 -87.10
N ALA A 1087 -49.55 46.44 -87.55
CA ALA A 1087 -50.77 47.23 -87.35
C ALA A 1087 -51.19 47.34 -85.87
N ALA A 1088 -50.86 46.33 -85.06
CA ALA A 1088 -51.16 46.32 -83.62
C ALA A 1088 -50.11 47.08 -82.76
N GLU A 1089 -49.10 47.72 -83.37
CA GLU A 1089 -47.96 48.38 -82.70
C GLU A 1089 -47.12 47.45 -81.78
N GLU A 1090 -47.31 46.14 -81.88
CA GLU A 1090 -46.62 45.14 -81.05
C GLU A 1090 -45.21 44.81 -81.57
N ALA A 1091 -44.84 45.29 -82.77
CA ALA A 1091 -43.54 45.08 -83.39
C ALA A 1091 -43.00 46.35 -84.09
N PHE A 1092 -41.80 46.79 -83.72
CA PHE A 1092 -41.13 47.94 -84.36
C PHE A 1092 -40.60 47.58 -85.76
N SER A 1093 -40.97 48.37 -86.78
CA SER A 1093 -40.51 48.18 -88.16
C SER A 1093 -38.99 48.40 -88.26
N GLY A 1094 -38.22 47.31 -88.24
CA GLY A 1094 -36.76 47.38 -88.33
C GLY A 1094 -36.04 46.13 -87.85
N LYS A 1095 -36.70 45.26 -87.06
CA LYS A 1095 -36.13 43.99 -86.56
C LYS A 1095 -36.92 42.76 -86.97
N LEU A 1096 -37.88 42.93 -87.87
CA LEU A 1096 -38.74 41.88 -88.38
C LEU A 1096 -38.40 41.61 -89.85
N ALA A 1097 -38.01 40.39 -90.18
CA ALA A 1097 -37.70 39.98 -91.55
C ALA A 1097 -38.52 38.75 -91.92
N ALA A 1098 -39.44 38.90 -92.87
CA ALA A 1098 -40.12 37.77 -93.50
C ALA A 1098 -39.17 37.09 -94.49
N ILE A 1099 -39.09 35.77 -94.42
CA ILE A 1099 -38.33 34.88 -95.29
C ILE A 1099 -39.37 34.00 -96.01
N GLU A 1100 -39.06 33.50 -97.21
CA GLU A 1100 -39.98 32.65 -98.00
C GLU A 1100 -40.62 31.50 -97.20
N TRP A 1101 -39.89 30.95 -96.23
CA TRP A 1101 -40.29 29.80 -95.42
C TRP A 1101 -40.25 30.08 -93.91
N GLY A 1102 -40.28 31.36 -93.48
CA GLY A 1102 -40.29 31.73 -92.06
C GLY A 1102 -40.28 33.23 -91.74
N VAL A 1103 -40.18 33.60 -90.46
CA VAL A 1103 -40.00 34.98 -89.98
C VAL A 1103 -38.91 35.05 -88.92
N VAL A 1104 -38.08 36.09 -88.99
CA VAL A 1104 -37.10 36.42 -87.96
C VAL A 1104 -37.58 37.65 -87.20
N THR A 1105 -37.63 37.55 -85.86
CA THR A 1105 -38.15 38.58 -84.96
C THR A 1105 -37.23 38.79 -83.75
N ASP A 1106 -37.39 39.93 -83.09
CA ASP A 1106 -36.77 40.20 -81.78
C ASP A 1106 -37.53 39.49 -80.65
N LYS A 1107 -36.82 39.15 -79.56
CA LYS A 1107 -37.30 38.39 -78.39
C LYS A 1107 -38.63 38.88 -77.81
N ALA A 1108 -38.82 40.20 -77.72
CA ALA A 1108 -40.02 40.79 -77.12
C ALA A 1108 -41.29 40.55 -77.95
N ALA A 1109 -41.17 40.48 -79.28
CA ALA A 1109 -42.31 40.34 -80.18
C ALA A 1109 -42.64 38.86 -80.53
N VAL A 1110 -41.75 37.92 -80.19
CA VAL A 1110 -41.89 36.48 -80.51
C VAL A 1110 -43.23 35.92 -80.06
N LYS A 1111 -43.63 36.20 -78.81
CA LYS A 1111 -44.82 35.58 -78.20
C LYS A 1111 -46.10 35.97 -78.93
N SER A 1112 -46.26 37.24 -79.29
CA SER A 1112 -47.44 37.71 -80.05
C SER A 1112 -47.45 37.13 -81.48
N ILE A 1113 -46.32 37.21 -82.18
CA ILE A 1113 -46.20 36.76 -83.57
C ILE A 1113 -46.42 35.25 -83.68
N MET A 1114 -45.86 34.48 -82.75
CA MET A 1114 -46.04 33.04 -82.68
C MET A 1114 -47.51 32.64 -82.53
N LYS A 1115 -48.27 33.29 -81.63
CA LYS A 1115 -49.72 33.02 -81.48
C LYS A 1115 -50.51 33.33 -82.74
N ARG A 1116 -50.19 34.43 -83.43
CA ARG A 1116 -50.87 34.82 -84.68
C ARG A 1116 -50.62 33.80 -85.79
N ILE A 1117 -49.35 33.42 -86.00
CA ILE A 1117 -48.97 32.38 -86.97
C ILE A 1117 -49.69 31.06 -86.63
N HIS A 1118 -49.68 30.66 -85.36
CA HIS A 1118 -50.35 29.44 -84.92
C HIS A 1118 -51.85 29.43 -85.25
N ARG A 1119 -52.62 30.47 -84.88
CA ARG A 1119 -54.08 30.53 -85.17
C ARG A 1119 -54.38 30.45 -86.66
N LYS A 1120 -53.59 31.12 -87.50
CA LYS A 1120 -53.80 31.11 -88.96
C LYS A 1120 -53.42 29.77 -89.57
N VAL A 1121 -52.29 29.19 -89.18
CA VAL A 1121 -51.89 27.83 -89.60
C VAL A 1121 -52.94 26.81 -89.17
N TRP A 1122 -53.44 26.89 -87.93
CA TRP A 1122 -54.53 26.07 -87.43
C TRP A 1122 -55.79 26.19 -88.29
N SER A 1123 -56.25 27.44 -88.54
CA SER A 1123 -57.42 27.67 -89.39
C SER A 1123 -57.26 27.08 -90.80
N LYS A 1124 -56.07 27.12 -91.40
CA LYS A 1124 -55.83 26.58 -92.75
C LYS A 1124 -55.77 25.06 -92.78
N LEU A 1125 -55.09 24.44 -91.83
CA LEU A 1125 -54.93 22.98 -91.78
C LEU A 1125 -56.26 22.27 -91.48
N TYR A 1126 -57.16 22.89 -90.71
CA TYR A 1126 -58.40 22.27 -90.24
C TYR A 1126 -59.69 22.86 -90.85
N SER A 1127 -59.63 23.88 -91.72
CA SER A 1127 -60.82 24.37 -92.48
C SER A 1127 -61.14 23.56 -93.73
N SER A 1128 -60.36 22.51 -94.03
CA SER A 1128 -60.54 21.64 -95.20
C SER A 1128 -60.86 20.18 -94.83
N SER A 1129 -61.39 19.96 -93.62
CA SER A 1129 -61.91 18.68 -93.11
C SER A 1129 -63.30 18.83 -92.53
#